data_AF-F8MZK0-F1
#
_entry.id   AF-F8MZK0-F1
#
_cell.length_a   1.000
_cell.length_b   1.000
_cell.length_c   1.000
_cell.angle_alpha   90.00
_cell.angle_beta   90.00
_cell.angle_gamma   90.00
#
_symmetry.space_group_name_H-M   'P 1'
#
loop_
_entity.id
_entity.type
_entity.pdbx_description
1 polymer ?
#
loop_
_entity_poly.entity_id
_entity_poly.type
_entity_poly.pdbx_seq_one_letter_code
_entity_poly.pdbx_strand_id
1 'polypeptide(L)'
;MSPLTSTLTSTPSPPPPPDAPINLAAHYLTTYRSIFYHALYDTPNKVQPFLIPFCLVGAFLLPIAFLCIPQYSVVTTTTGGANGERQQVRVRREWVHRLRWVVGAVIVWWNLGVVVGLPGFGGLGLGSTEGGQGWFTPGTTTASACTALSYAAGLMGGWGTIWGLETVVFGGYQGVAMRVRRRVRTGRVNGQEEGVEGELKNGIVNGNLNTETNGNGNGNPDTANLRRRNLKGSGKVASSASTDTEMQSPGENEHKEKGKRWTVDETIDLDKYEYYWEPYPDNGTFWERLDWVMDMFNSFRGAGWNYSISSIPSLQPPIIPPLPESTTPSSSSSSSSHVEILPYFPTGLPVSFANLPLSSHQHFHRPLTARSFLLSRLQHIIWSYLALDFFTVSARLDPYFILGPNGPLRHPTYLSTVASSSSSPSVLPPLSLACARFLASLPPWGLNFFRSLFSLSGVLGGLFLYSYLWQLTQFFVLGRWLRLETHGMGILDELWRYPDLFGGFVRNVLDRGLAGFWGGWWHQSFRVGFTGPVRFLVKQGILGMGKEKEKGMKNKKVVATAQMATAFLLSGFLHALGGYSSTAFRISFISPSPDGEGEEDLLTGDDKRNRLARFAEPVGFFVFQFLGCLVQALLISLVKRVLKRVTVTVTVTGGRKEKEKEKEKEVPRWLKRTGNGVFVLLWLHNTRWMLIDDMARSGLFLYEPVPISVFRLLGLGGMPGEGRRWDWWRLDWEYVPSLWRGSRWWEVGFRM
;
A
#
# COMPACT_ATOMS: atom_id res chain seq x y z
N MET A 1 -15.76 -10.64 -34.81
CA MET A 1 -14.80 -10.52 -35.94
C MET A 1 -14.96 -9.13 -36.50
N SER A 2 -13.95 -8.27 -36.33
CA SER A 2 -13.92 -6.90 -36.86
C SER A 2 -12.76 -6.77 -37.86
N PRO A 3 -12.85 -5.89 -38.87
CA PRO A 3 -12.05 -5.94 -40.09
C PRO A 3 -10.70 -5.21 -39.92
N LEU A 4 -9.84 -5.71 -39.04
CA LEU A 4 -8.44 -5.25 -38.91
C LEU A 4 -7.42 -6.35 -39.29
N THR A 5 -7.88 -7.45 -39.88
CA THR A 5 -7.06 -8.63 -40.18
C THR A 5 -6.24 -8.54 -41.48
N SER A 6 -6.31 -7.46 -42.26
CA SER A 6 -5.78 -7.48 -43.64
C SER A 6 -4.38 -6.88 -43.86
N THR A 7 -3.65 -6.41 -42.84
CA THR A 7 -2.30 -5.83 -43.04
C THR A 7 -1.31 -6.11 -41.90
N LEU A 8 -1.25 -7.35 -41.40
CA LEU A 8 -0.14 -7.77 -40.54
C LEU A 8 1.01 -8.30 -41.40
N THR A 9 1.85 -7.40 -41.90
CA THR A 9 3.17 -7.79 -42.41
C THR A 9 4.03 -8.29 -41.25
N SER A 10 4.64 -9.46 -41.39
CA SER A 10 5.44 -10.19 -40.39
C SER A 10 6.75 -9.49 -39.95
N THR A 11 6.99 -8.27 -40.41
CA THR A 11 8.13 -7.44 -40.06
C THR A 11 7.62 -6.13 -39.48
N PRO A 12 8.05 -5.72 -38.26
CA PRO A 12 7.76 -4.37 -37.78
C PRO A 12 8.35 -3.39 -38.79
N SER A 13 7.54 -2.43 -39.22
CA SER A 13 8.00 -1.39 -40.15
C SER A 13 9.24 -0.70 -39.56
N PRO A 14 10.27 -0.41 -40.36
CA PRO A 14 11.44 0.30 -39.87
C PRO A 14 11.02 1.61 -39.19
N PRO A 15 11.78 2.08 -38.18
CA PRO A 15 11.46 3.34 -37.50
C PRO A 15 11.29 4.44 -38.55
N PRO A 16 10.22 5.26 -38.46
CA PRO A 16 9.97 6.26 -39.46
C PRO A 16 11.15 7.24 -39.58
N PRO A 17 11.41 7.79 -40.79
CA PRO A 17 12.47 8.77 -40.96
C PRO A 17 12.23 9.98 -40.03
N PRO A 18 13.31 10.62 -39.54
CA PRO A 18 13.23 11.70 -38.55
C PRO A 18 12.39 12.91 -38.99
N ASP A 19 12.11 13.03 -40.29
CA ASP A 19 11.40 14.16 -40.90
C ASP A 19 9.90 13.88 -41.15
N ALA A 20 9.40 12.68 -40.86
CA ALA A 20 7.98 12.38 -41.07
C ALA A 20 7.11 12.99 -39.94
N PRO A 21 5.99 13.68 -40.26
CA PRO A 21 5.08 14.26 -39.27
C PRO A 21 4.23 13.17 -38.59
N ILE A 22 4.88 12.23 -37.91
CA ILE A 22 4.28 10.99 -37.42
C ILE A 22 4.13 11.05 -35.90
N ASN A 23 2.93 10.66 -35.44
CA ASN A 23 2.62 10.40 -34.04
C ASN A 23 3.40 9.15 -33.57
N LEU A 24 4.62 9.36 -33.05
CA LEU A 24 5.53 8.30 -32.61
C LEU A 24 4.90 7.40 -31.53
N ALA A 25 4.15 8.00 -30.59
CA ALA A 25 3.47 7.24 -29.55
C ALA A 25 2.41 6.29 -30.11
N ALA A 26 1.60 6.75 -31.08
CA ALA A 26 0.60 5.91 -31.74
C ALA A 26 1.25 4.80 -32.58
N HIS A 27 2.36 5.09 -33.26
CA HIS A 27 3.13 4.09 -34.00
C HIS A 27 3.60 2.97 -33.07
N TYR A 28 4.33 3.30 -31.99
CA TYR A 28 4.84 2.31 -31.05
C TYR A 28 3.74 1.56 -30.30
N LEU A 29 2.63 2.21 -29.96
CA LEU A 29 1.46 1.53 -29.38
C LEU A 29 0.89 0.48 -30.35
N THR A 30 0.78 0.83 -31.63
CA THR A 30 0.31 -0.10 -32.68
C THR A 30 1.29 -1.25 -32.87
N THR A 31 2.59 -0.95 -32.85
CA THR A 31 3.65 -1.95 -32.93
C THR A 31 3.62 -2.90 -31.74
N TYR A 32 3.48 -2.42 -30.49
CA TYR A 32 3.33 -3.31 -29.33
C TYR A 32 2.16 -4.27 -29.46
N ARG A 33 1.03 -3.79 -30.00
CA ARG A 33 -0.19 -4.58 -30.20
C ARG A 33 -0.02 -5.62 -31.30
N SER A 34 0.51 -5.23 -32.46
CA SER A 34 0.73 -6.17 -33.57
C SER A 34 1.67 -7.29 -33.15
N ILE A 35 2.72 -6.93 -32.42
CA ILE A 35 3.69 -7.85 -31.85
C ILE A 35 3.04 -8.82 -30.85
N PHE A 36 2.24 -8.31 -29.91
CA PHE A 36 1.50 -9.15 -28.97
C PHE A 36 0.56 -10.12 -29.68
N TYR A 37 -0.19 -9.65 -30.68
CA TYR A 37 -1.15 -10.48 -31.40
C TYR A 37 -0.48 -11.53 -32.29
N HIS A 38 0.61 -11.19 -32.95
CA HIS A 38 1.43 -12.17 -33.68
C HIS A 38 1.99 -13.23 -32.72
N ALA A 39 2.49 -12.81 -31.54
CA ALA A 39 2.98 -13.75 -30.54
C ALA A 39 1.88 -14.67 -29.97
N LEU A 40 0.65 -14.14 -29.85
CA LEU A 40 -0.51 -14.85 -29.32
C LEU A 40 -1.12 -15.84 -30.32
N TYR A 41 -1.20 -15.48 -31.61
CA TYR A 41 -1.89 -16.26 -32.64
C TYR A 41 -0.96 -17.05 -33.56
N ASP A 42 0.17 -16.47 -33.97
CA ASP A 42 1.04 -17.05 -35.02
C ASP A 42 2.20 -17.88 -34.46
N THR A 43 2.54 -17.70 -33.18
CA THR A 43 3.56 -18.51 -32.49
C THR A 43 3.00 -19.20 -31.24
N PRO A 44 2.24 -20.31 -31.40
CA PRO A 44 1.67 -21.03 -30.27
C PRO A 44 2.80 -21.45 -29.30
N ASN A 45 2.60 -21.18 -28.00
CA ASN A 45 3.55 -21.40 -26.89
C ASN A 45 4.64 -20.33 -26.65
N LYS A 46 4.53 -19.11 -27.20
CA LYS A 46 5.41 -18.00 -26.78
C LYS A 46 4.80 -17.08 -25.72
N VAL A 47 3.52 -16.74 -25.83
CA VAL A 47 2.81 -15.82 -24.93
C VAL A 47 1.44 -16.38 -24.58
N GLN A 48 1.02 -16.20 -23.33
CA GLN A 48 -0.35 -16.47 -22.88
C GLN A 48 -1.05 -15.14 -22.59
N PRO A 49 -2.36 -15.02 -22.89
CA PRO A 49 -3.07 -13.79 -22.59
C PRO A 49 -3.19 -13.58 -21.09
N PHE A 50 -3.22 -12.32 -20.67
CA PHE A 50 -3.50 -11.94 -19.29
C PHE A 50 -4.92 -12.27 -18.89
N LEU A 51 -5.10 -13.46 -18.31
CA LEU A 51 -6.38 -13.93 -17.83
C LEU A 51 -6.56 -13.56 -16.35
N ILE A 52 -7.55 -12.69 -16.10
CA ILE A 52 -7.88 -12.19 -14.76
C ILE A 52 -8.05 -13.33 -13.74
N PRO A 53 -8.78 -14.43 -14.01
CA PRO A 53 -8.98 -15.49 -13.02
C PRO A 53 -7.67 -16.08 -12.49
N PHE A 54 -6.67 -16.28 -13.35
CA PHE A 54 -5.40 -16.89 -12.96
C PHE A 54 -4.57 -16.01 -12.02
N CYS A 55 -4.62 -14.70 -12.22
CA CYS A 55 -3.91 -13.76 -11.37
C CYS A 55 -4.56 -13.64 -9.99
N LEU A 56 -5.85 -13.98 -9.87
CA LEU A 56 -6.58 -13.96 -8.61
C LEU A 56 -6.40 -15.25 -7.80
N VAL A 57 -6.15 -16.40 -8.43
CA VAL A 57 -6.05 -17.69 -7.74
C VAL A 57 -4.94 -17.69 -6.69
N GLY A 58 -3.68 -17.52 -7.10
CA GLY A 58 -2.56 -17.55 -6.16
C GLY A 58 -2.50 -16.32 -5.25
N ALA A 59 -2.92 -15.14 -5.73
CA ALA A 59 -2.85 -13.89 -4.98
C ALA A 59 -3.95 -13.74 -3.93
N PHE A 60 -5.16 -14.27 -4.20
CA PHE A 60 -6.35 -14.04 -3.38
C PHE A 60 -7.10 -15.34 -3.05
N LEU A 61 -7.55 -16.12 -4.03
CA LEU A 61 -8.47 -17.24 -3.78
C LEU A 61 -7.84 -18.32 -2.89
N LEU A 62 -6.62 -18.73 -3.19
CA LEU A 62 -5.90 -19.76 -2.44
C LEU A 62 -5.62 -19.35 -0.99
N PRO A 63 -5.01 -18.17 -0.70
CA PRO A 63 -4.81 -17.75 0.68
C PRO A 63 -6.13 -17.48 1.41
N ILE A 64 -7.16 -16.93 0.74
CA ILE A 64 -8.49 -16.72 1.35
C ILE A 64 -9.11 -18.06 1.74
N ALA A 65 -9.15 -19.03 0.82
CA ALA A 65 -9.72 -20.35 1.07
C ALA A 65 -8.99 -21.07 2.22
N PHE A 66 -7.66 -21.01 2.24
CA PHE A 66 -6.87 -21.60 3.33
C PHE A 66 -7.17 -20.94 4.68
N LEU A 67 -7.32 -19.61 4.71
CA LEU A 67 -7.63 -18.88 5.93
C LEU A 67 -9.07 -19.06 6.40
N CYS A 68 -9.97 -19.56 5.56
CA CYS A 68 -11.30 -20.00 5.98
C CYS A 68 -11.31 -21.39 6.65
N ILE A 69 -10.18 -22.09 6.70
CA ILE A 69 -10.01 -23.34 7.45
C ILE A 69 -9.51 -22.99 8.86
N PRO A 70 -10.25 -23.34 9.93
CA PRO A 70 -9.81 -23.08 11.30
C PRO A 70 -8.51 -23.82 11.63
N GLN A 71 -7.49 -23.07 12.04
CA GLN A 71 -6.19 -23.59 12.49
C GLN A 71 -6.20 -23.98 13.98
N TYR A 72 -7.23 -23.59 14.71
CA TYR A 72 -7.40 -23.91 16.12
C TYR A 72 -8.73 -24.63 16.33
N SER A 73 -8.76 -25.50 17.34
CA SER A 73 -9.98 -26.08 17.89
C SER A 73 -10.23 -25.47 19.26
N VAL A 74 -11.47 -25.06 19.54
CA VAL A 74 -11.87 -24.62 20.88
C VAL A 74 -12.20 -25.86 21.72
N VAL A 75 -11.53 -26.01 22.85
CA VAL A 75 -11.75 -27.09 23.80
C VAL A 75 -12.13 -26.50 25.15
N THR A 76 -13.12 -27.08 25.82
CA THR A 76 -13.49 -26.69 27.18
C THR A 76 -12.73 -27.58 28.17
N THR A 77 -11.90 -26.97 29.02
CA THR A 77 -11.13 -27.64 30.07
C THR A 77 -11.71 -27.30 31.44
N THR A 78 -11.80 -28.28 32.33
CA THR A 78 -12.20 -28.09 33.73
C THR A 78 -10.94 -27.92 34.58
N THR A 79 -10.80 -26.80 35.30
CA THR A 79 -9.68 -26.63 36.24
C THR A 79 -9.89 -27.50 37.47
N GLY A 80 -8.87 -28.26 37.88
CA GLY A 80 -8.91 -29.18 39.02
C GLY A 80 -9.06 -28.46 40.36
N GLY A 81 -10.31 -28.28 40.81
CA GLY A 81 -10.68 -27.75 42.12
C GLY A 81 -12.14 -28.08 42.40
N ALA A 82 -12.54 -28.13 43.68
CA ALA A 82 -13.86 -28.60 44.12
C ALA A 82 -15.07 -27.84 43.52
N ASN A 83 -14.85 -26.66 42.92
CA ASN A 83 -15.85 -25.85 42.20
C ASN A 83 -15.52 -25.68 40.71
N GLY A 84 -14.94 -26.69 40.06
CA GLY A 84 -14.28 -26.64 38.74
C GLY A 84 -14.87 -25.64 37.72
N GLU A 85 -14.22 -24.48 37.59
CA GLU A 85 -14.54 -23.51 36.55
C GLU A 85 -14.22 -24.10 35.18
N ARG A 86 -15.19 -24.01 34.26
CA ARG A 86 -15.01 -24.39 32.86
C ARG A 86 -14.34 -23.24 32.12
N GLN A 87 -13.12 -23.47 31.64
CA GLN A 87 -12.39 -22.50 30.83
C GLN A 87 -12.25 -23.00 29.41
N GLN A 88 -12.47 -22.13 28.42
CA GLN A 88 -12.21 -22.44 27.01
C GLN A 88 -10.76 -22.11 26.64
N VAL A 89 -10.12 -23.01 25.91
CA VAL A 89 -8.78 -22.86 25.37
C VAL A 89 -8.77 -23.19 23.88
N ARG A 90 -7.84 -22.59 23.14
CA ARG A 90 -7.63 -22.85 21.71
C ARG A 90 -6.42 -23.73 21.53
N VAL A 91 -6.65 -24.93 21.02
CA VAL A 91 -5.63 -25.94 20.74
C VAL A 91 -5.30 -25.90 19.26
N ARG A 92 -4.02 -25.73 18.91
CA ARG A 92 -3.60 -25.70 17.51
C ARG A 92 -3.79 -27.05 16.81
N ARG A 93 -4.30 -27.00 15.58
CA ARG A 93 -4.33 -28.14 14.66
C ARG A 93 -3.01 -28.23 13.92
N GLU A 94 -2.10 -29.06 14.42
CA GLU A 94 -0.73 -29.18 13.90
C GLU A 94 -0.66 -29.52 12.40
N TRP A 95 -1.54 -30.37 11.89
CA TRP A 95 -1.55 -30.71 10.46
C TRP A 95 -1.89 -29.51 9.56
N VAL A 96 -2.89 -28.69 9.94
CA VAL A 96 -3.26 -27.46 9.22
C VAL A 96 -2.11 -26.45 9.31
N HIS A 97 -1.51 -26.35 10.50
CA HIS A 97 -0.39 -25.46 10.74
C HIS A 97 0.83 -25.82 9.88
N ARG A 98 1.13 -27.12 9.68
CA ARG A 98 2.19 -27.57 8.78
C ARG A 98 1.82 -27.34 7.31
N LEU A 99 0.56 -27.54 6.95
CA LEU A 99 0.04 -27.35 5.59
C LEU A 99 0.27 -25.93 5.05
N ARG A 100 0.34 -24.92 5.93
CA ARG A 100 0.61 -23.52 5.53
C ARG A 100 1.88 -23.35 4.68
N TRP A 101 2.90 -24.17 4.90
CA TRP A 101 4.16 -24.11 4.15
C TRP A 101 3.98 -24.63 2.72
N VAL A 102 3.22 -25.71 2.56
CA VAL A 102 2.84 -26.26 1.26
C VAL A 102 1.99 -25.23 0.51
N VAL A 103 0.98 -24.67 1.16
CA VAL A 103 0.13 -23.62 0.58
C VAL A 103 0.96 -22.39 0.21
N GLY A 104 1.86 -21.94 1.09
CA GLY A 104 2.79 -20.84 0.79
C GLY A 104 3.67 -21.13 -0.42
N ALA A 105 4.21 -22.35 -0.55
CA ALA A 105 4.98 -22.77 -1.72
C ALA A 105 4.12 -22.78 -2.99
N VAL A 106 2.87 -23.25 -2.92
CA VAL A 106 1.93 -23.21 -4.05
C VAL A 106 1.59 -21.77 -4.44
N ILE A 107 1.42 -20.85 -3.48
CA ILE A 107 1.19 -19.42 -3.75
C ILE A 107 2.38 -18.83 -4.53
N VAL A 108 3.61 -19.06 -4.05
CA VAL A 108 4.83 -18.56 -4.71
C VAL A 108 4.94 -19.16 -6.10
N TRP A 109 4.81 -20.49 -6.20
CA TRP A 109 4.87 -21.22 -7.46
C TRP A 109 3.85 -20.67 -8.45
N TRP A 110 2.59 -20.52 -8.03
CA TRP A 110 1.51 -20.02 -8.88
C TRP A 110 1.76 -18.59 -9.36
N ASN A 111 1.95 -17.65 -8.43
CA ASN A 111 2.06 -16.24 -8.77
C ASN A 111 3.31 -15.92 -9.57
N LEU A 112 4.47 -16.50 -9.20
CA LEU A 112 5.69 -16.29 -9.96
C LEU A 112 5.67 -17.07 -11.27
N GLY A 113 5.06 -18.25 -11.33
CA GLY A 113 4.97 -18.99 -12.58
C GLY A 113 4.12 -18.31 -13.64
N VAL A 114 2.98 -17.71 -13.26
CA VAL A 114 2.16 -16.88 -14.15
C VAL A 114 2.95 -15.67 -14.70
N VAL A 115 3.82 -15.07 -13.87
CA VAL A 115 4.58 -13.86 -14.24
C VAL A 115 5.92 -14.15 -14.95
N VAL A 116 6.60 -15.23 -14.58
CA VAL A 116 8.00 -15.54 -14.97
C VAL A 116 8.09 -16.69 -15.97
N GLY A 117 7.07 -17.54 -16.09
CA GLY A 117 7.07 -18.70 -16.99
C GLY A 117 8.03 -19.82 -16.56
N LEU A 118 8.13 -20.10 -15.24
CA LEU A 118 9.08 -21.07 -14.68
C LEU A 118 8.91 -22.49 -15.30
N PRO A 119 10.01 -23.18 -15.67
CA PRO A 119 9.96 -24.56 -16.16
C PRO A 119 9.40 -25.50 -15.09
N GLY A 120 8.50 -26.41 -15.49
CA GLY A 120 7.81 -27.36 -14.58
C GLY A 120 6.33 -27.08 -14.35
N PHE A 121 5.80 -25.99 -14.91
CA PHE A 121 4.38 -25.63 -14.86
C PHE A 121 3.44 -26.60 -15.61
N GLY A 122 4.02 -27.55 -16.36
CA GLY A 122 3.30 -28.68 -16.96
C GLY A 122 3.45 -30.03 -16.22
N GLY A 123 4.10 -30.07 -15.06
CA GLY A 123 4.64 -31.31 -14.47
C GLY A 123 4.01 -31.82 -13.17
N LEU A 124 2.89 -31.27 -12.69
CA LEU A 124 2.10 -31.96 -11.66
C LEU A 124 1.19 -32.95 -12.38
N GLY A 125 1.70 -34.16 -12.60
CA GLY A 125 1.13 -35.27 -13.39
C GLY A 125 -0.24 -35.80 -12.93
N LEU A 126 -1.24 -34.92 -12.88
CA LEU A 126 -2.66 -35.28 -12.93
C LEU A 126 -3.09 -35.25 -14.40
N GLY A 127 -2.71 -36.30 -15.13
CA GLY A 127 -3.03 -36.48 -16.55
C GLY A 127 -1.82 -36.58 -17.48
N SER A 128 -0.85 -37.45 -17.18
CA SER A 128 0.07 -37.92 -18.22
C SER A 128 -0.58 -39.05 -19.00
N THR A 129 -1.20 -38.73 -20.11
CA THR A 129 -1.26 -39.66 -21.24
C THR A 129 -0.41 -39.05 -22.34
N GLU A 130 0.40 -39.91 -22.96
CA GLU A 130 1.42 -39.64 -23.97
C GLU A 130 1.09 -38.43 -24.87
N GLY A 131 1.95 -37.40 -24.84
CA GLY A 131 1.80 -36.15 -25.61
C GLY A 131 1.25 -34.93 -24.86
N GLY A 132 0.87 -35.06 -23.58
CA GLY A 132 0.24 -33.96 -22.83
C GLY A 132 1.17 -32.80 -22.44
N GLN A 133 1.03 -31.65 -23.10
CA GLN A 133 1.45 -30.36 -22.52
C GLN A 133 0.66 -30.15 -21.22
N GLY A 134 1.29 -29.90 -20.06
CA GLY A 134 0.55 -29.68 -18.82
C GLY A 134 -0.19 -28.35 -18.78
N TRP A 135 -0.63 -27.90 -17.59
CA TRP A 135 -1.55 -26.74 -17.44
C TRP A 135 -1.04 -25.46 -18.13
N PHE A 136 0.28 -25.29 -18.19
CA PHE A 136 0.96 -24.23 -18.92
C PHE A 136 2.17 -24.80 -19.63
N THR A 137 2.46 -24.30 -20.84
CA THR A 137 3.68 -24.68 -21.57
C THR A 137 4.89 -24.04 -20.90
N PRO A 138 5.93 -24.81 -20.48
CA PRO A 138 7.16 -24.24 -19.92
C PRO A 138 7.71 -23.12 -20.79
N GLY A 139 8.00 -21.95 -20.21
CA GLY A 139 8.47 -20.77 -20.95
C GLY A 139 7.39 -19.85 -21.53
N THR A 140 6.09 -20.16 -21.35
CA THR A 140 5.02 -19.21 -21.68
C THR A 140 4.77 -18.21 -20.56
N THR A 141 4.70 -16.92 -20.89
CA THR A 141 4.47 -15.82 -19.93
C THR A 141 3.17 -15.10 -20.22
N THR A 142 2.48 -14.67 -19.17
CA THR A 142 1.24 -13.90 -19.27
C THR A 142 1.50 -12.44 -19.64
N ALA A 143 0.88 -11.93 -20.71
CA ALA A 143 0.99 -10.53 -21.16
C ALA A 143 -0.34 -10.00 -21.73
N SER A 144 -0.40 -8.69 -21.95
CA SER A 144 -1.57 -7.97 -22.48
C SER A 144 -1.16 -7.06 -23.66
N ALA A 145 -2.11 -6.80 -24.57
CA ALA A 145 -1.96 -5.78 -25.60
C ALA A 145 -1.78 -4.37 -25.00
N CYS A 146 -2.21 -4.17 -23.75
CA CYS A 146 -1.92 -3.00 -22.94
C CYS A 146 -0.65 -3.21 -22.12
N THR A 147 0.38 -2.42 -22.41
CA THR A 147 1.68 -2.44 -21.71
C THR A 147 1.54 -2.16 -20.21
N ALA A 148 0.64 -1.27 -19.81
CA ALA A 148 0.40 -0.97 -18.39
C ALA A 148 -0.33 -2.09 -17.65
N LEU A 149 -1.28 -2.78 -18.28
CA LEU A 149 -1.93 -3.94 -17.69
C LEU A 149 -0.96 -5.12 -17.57
N SER A 150 -0.06 -5.26 -18.55
CA SER A 150 1.08 -6.19 -18.47
C SER A 150 2.00 -5.86 -17.28
N TYR A 151 2.35 -4.59 -17.07
CA TYR A 151 3.15 -4.17 -15.91
C TYR A 151 2.40 -4.43 -14.59
N ALA A 152 1.11 -4.11 -14.54
CA ALA A 152 0.25 -4.32 -13.38
C ALA A 152 0.10 -5.82 -13.03
N ALA A 153 0.13 -6.71 -14.03
CA ALA A 153 0.13 -8.16 -13.82
C ALA A 153 1.33 -8.61 -12.98
N GLY A 154 2.53 -8.13 -13.32
CA GLY A 154 3.75 -8.45 -12.59
C GLY A 154 3.76 -7.87 -11.18
N LEU A 155 3.29 -6.62 -11.02
CA LEU A 155 3.07 -6.04 -9.69
C LEU A 155 2.08 -6.88 -8.87
N MET A 156 0.98 -7.34 -9.46
CA MET A 156 -0.02 -8.14 -8.77
C MET A 156 0.52 -9.52 -8.36
N GLY A 157 1.27 -10.20 -9.24
CA GLY A 157 1.91 -11.48 -8.89
C GLY A 157 2.97 -11.31 -7.80
N GLY A 158 3.78 -10.25 -7.85
CA GLY A 158 4.74 -9.92 -6.80
C GLY A 158 4.06 -9.61 -5.46
N TRP A 159 3.05 -8.74 -5.47
CA TRP A 159 2.31 -8.38 -4.25
C TRP A 159 1.52 -9.56 -3.70
N GLY A 160 0.84 -10.33 -4.55
CA GLY A 160 0.11 -11.54 -4.19
C GLY A 160 1.01 -12.58 -3.55
N THR A 161 2.26 -12.71 -3.99
CA THR A 161 3.26 -13.57 -3.35
C THR A 161 3.63 -13.07 -1.95
N ILE A 162 3.97 -11.79 -1.82
CA ILE A 162 4.36 -11.17 -0.54
C ILE A 162 3.22 -11.21 0.47
N TRP A 163 2.02 -10.82 0.04
CA TRP A 163 0.82 -10.78 0.87
C TRP A 163 0.29 -12.17 1.20
N GLY A 164 0.32 -13.11 0.25
CA GLY A 164 -0.05 -14.50 0.49
C GLY A 164 0.86 -15.18 1.52
N LEU A 165 2.18 -15.02 1.41
CA LEU A 165 3.11 -15.52 2.42
C LEU A 165 2.94 -14.82 3.78
N GLU A 166 2.72 -13.50 3.79
CA GLU A 166 2.44 -12.77 5.02
C GLU A 166 1.20 -13.31 5.74
N THR A 167 0.11 -13.52 5.01
CA THR A 167 -1.17 -13.94 5.59
C THR A 167 -1.18 -15.42 5.99
N VAL A 168 -0.59 -16.30 5.19
CA VAL A 168 -0.61 -17.77 5.39
C VAL A 168 0.54 -18.26 6.28
N VAL A 169 1.75 -17.72 6.09
CA VAL A 169 2.98 -18.26 6.70
C VAL A 169 3.44 -17.41 7.88
N PHE A 170 3.64 -16.11 7.68
CA PHE A 170 4.36 -15.26 8.62
C PHE A 170 3.48 -14.69 9.76
N GLY A 171 2.28 -14.20 9.43
CA GLY A 171 1.48 -13.38 10.34
C GLY A 171 0.77 -14.17 11.44
N GLY A 172 0.30 -15.39 11.14
CA GLY A 172 -0.46 -16.21 12.10
C GLY A 172 -1.77 -15.55 12.56
N TYR A 173 -2.44 -14.86 11.63
CA TYR A 173 -3.55 -13.95 11.91
C TYR A 173 -4.72 -14.61 12.68
N GLN A 174 -5.12 -15.85 12.35
CA GLN A 174 -6.21 -16.52 13.08
C GLN A 174 -5.96 -16.65 14.60
N GLY A 175 -4.69 -16.72 15.01
CA GLY A 175 -4.33 -16.88 16.42
C GLY A 175 -4.42 -15.58 17.22
N VAL A 176 -4.19 -14.42 16.61
CA VAL A 176 -3.92 -13.16 17.34
C VAL A 176 -4.66 -11.95 16.81
N ALA A 177 -5.13 -11.97 15.57
CA ALA A 177 -5.73 -10.82 14.93
C ALA A 177 -7.17 -10.65 15.39
N MET A 178 -7.54 -9.41 15.66
CA MET A 178 -8.88 -9.00 16.03
C MET A 178 -9.26 -7.79 15.18
N ARG A 179 -10.49 -7.79 14.66
CA ARG A 179 -11.07 -6.66 13.94
C ARG A 179 -12.12 -5.97 14.79
N VAL A 180 -12.37 -4.70 14.51
CA VAL A 180 -13.46 -3.95 15.12
C VAL A 180 -14.76 -4.30 14.39
N ARG A 181 -15.81 -4.54 15.16
CA ARG A 181 -17.19 -4.71 14.67
C ARG A 181 -18.12 -3.77 15.42
N ARG A 182 -19.33 -3.62 14.89
CA ARG A 182 -20.43 -2.93 15.59
C ARG A 182 -21.67 -3.81 15.60
N ARG A 183 -22.47 -3.68 16.65
CA ARG A 183 -23.82 -4.27 16.78
C ARG A 183 -24.79 -3.21 17.29
N VAL A 184 -26.08 -3.36 17.00
CA VAL A 184 -27.11 -2.47 17.56
C VAL A 184 -27.18 -2.71 19.06
N ARG A 185 -27.24 -1.62 19.86
CA ARG A 185 -27.51 -1.75 21.29
C ARG A 185 -28.94 -2.25 21.49
N THR A 186 -29.08 -3.44 22.05
CA THR A 186 -30.36 -3.90 22.58
C THR A 186 -30.68 -3.06 23.81
N GLY A 187 -31.62 -2.13 23.68
CA GLY A 187 -32.09 -1.33 24.80
C GLY A 187 -32.67 -2.23 25.88
N ARG A 188 -32.27 -2.02 27.14
CA ARG A 188 -33.03 -2.50 28.29
C ARG A 188 -34.31 -1.66 28.32
N VAL A 189 -35.34 -2.11 27.62
CA VAL A 189 -36.68 -1.54 27.74
C VAL A 189 -37.15 -1.85 29.15
N ASN A 190 -37.39 -0.81 29.94
CA ASN A 190 -38.12 -0.94 31.19
C ASN A 190 -39.49 -1.53 30.85
N GLY A 191 -39.72 -2.77 31.30
CA GLY A 191 -41.02 -3.43 31.49
C GLY A 191 -42.11 -3.16 30.45
N GLN A 192 -42.11 -3.92 29.36
CA GLN A 192 -43.34 -4.52 28.85
C GLN A 192 -42.97 -5.68 27.92
N GLU A 193 -43.37 -6.88 28.32
CA GLU A 193 -43.37 -8.07 27.47
C GLU A 193 -44.38 -7.85 26.34
N GLU A 194 -43.91 -7.84 25.09
CA GLU A 194 -44.72 -8.30 23.97
C GLU A 194 -43.95 -9.41 23.28
N GLY A 195 -44.53 -10.60 23.35
CA GLY A 195 -43.97 -11.83 22.82
C GLY A 195 -43.93 -11.81 21.30
N VAL A 196 -42.79 -12.23 20.75
CA VAL A 196 -42.71 -12.81 19.42
C VAL A 196 -41.98 -14.13 19.57
N GLU A 197 -42.74 -15.21 19.56
CA GLU A 197 -42.25 -16.59 19.53
C GLU A 197 -41.52 -16.87 18.21
N GLY A 198 -40.38 -17.56 18.29
CA GLY A 198 -39.61 -18.00 17.12
C GLY A 198 -38.26 -18.65 17.45
N GLU A 199 -38.31 -19.87 18.00
CA GLU A 199 -37.28 -20.93 18.07
C GLU A 199 -35.81 -20.56 18.39
N LEU A 200 -35.49 -20.58 19.69
CA LEU A 200 -34.16 -20.85 20.22
C LEU A 200 -34.01 -22.34 20.55
N LYS A 201 -33.11 -23.05 19.86
CA LYS A 201 -32.61 -24.35 20.30
C LYS A 201 -31.51 -24.15 21.36
N ASN A 202 -31.94 -24.31 22.62
CA ASN A 202 -31.25 -24.82 23.82
C ASN A 202 -29.75 -24.57 24.06
N GLY A 203 -29.48 -23.97 25.23
CA GLY A 203 -28.19 -24.04 25.94
C GLY A 203 -28.23 -23.31 27.28
N ILE A 204 -28.77 -23.98 28.31
CA ILE A 204 -28.94 -23.52 29.69
C ILE A 204 -27.63 -23.08 30.35
N VAL A 205 -27.60 -21.90 30.99
CA VAL A 205 -26.70 -21.58 32.11
C VAL A 205 -27.46 -20.75 33.16
N ASN A 206 -27.70 -21.37 34.32
CA ASN A 206 -28.08 -20.70 35.56
C ASN A 206 -26.83 -20.15 36.26
N GLY A 207 -26.93 -18.97 36.85
CA GLY A 207 -25.88 -18.40 37.69
C GLY A 207 -26.24 -17.02 38.24
N ASN A 208 -27.20 -16.96 39.15
CA ASN A 208 -27.43 -15.80 40.02
C ASN A 208 -26.23 -15.62 40.95
N LEU A 209 -25.74 -14.40 41.10
CA LEU A 209 -24.90 -13.99 42.22
C LEU A 209 -25.34 -12.60 42.70
N ASN A 210 -26.24 -12.64 43.68
CA ASN A 210 -26.50 -11.55 44.60
C ASN A 210 -25.30 -11.42 45.53
N THR A 211 -24.83 -10.19 45.77
CA THR A 211 -23.94 -9.87 46.89
C THR A 211 -24.64 -8.86 47.78
N GLU A 212 -25.40 -9.38 48.74
CA GLU A 212 -25.68 -8.70 50.00
C GLU A 212 -24.59 -9.10 50.99
N THR A 213 -23.95 -8.12 51.64
CA THR A 213 -23.22 -8.36 52.89
C THR A 213 -23.58 -7.23 53.86
N ASN A 214 -24.07 -7.62 55.03
CA ASN A 214 -24.36 -6.74 56.16
C ASN A 214 -23.84 -7.41 57.44
N GLY A 215 -23.25 -6.63 58.35
CA GLY A 215 -22.71 -7.04 59.66
C GLY A 215 -21.34 -6.39 59.93
N ASN A 216 -21.28 -5.13 60.38
CA ASN A 216 -21.25 -4.68 61.80
C ASN A 216 -19.95 -5.11 62.52
N GLY A 217 -19.11 -4.29 63.17
CA GLY A 217 -19.09 -2.88 63.54
C GLY A 217 -18.15 -2.74 64.76
N ASN A 218 -17.10 -1.91 64.71
CA ASN A 218 -16.59 -1.08 65.83
C ASN A 218 -15.25 -0.38 65.52
N GLY A 219 -15.17 0.91 65.91
CA GLY A 219 -13.91 1.63 66.21
C GLY A 219 -13.60 2.86 65.34
N ASN A 220 -14.03 4.05 65.78
CA ASN A 220 -13.68 5.38 65.26
C ASN A 220 -12.29 5.85 65.80
N PRO A 221 -11.80 7.09 65.56
CA PRO A 221 -10.81 7.47 64.53
C PRO A 221 -9.54 8.16 65.12
N ASP A 222 -8.60 8.56 64.24
CA ASP A 222 -7.56 9.61 64.34
C ASP A 222 -6.30 9.15 63.56
N THR A 223 -5.57 9.86 62.70
CA THR A 223 -5.38 11.28 62.31
C THR A 223 -4.68 11.27 60.92
N ALA A 224 -5.16 11.99 59.91
CA ALA A 224 -4.77 13.34 59.47
C ALA A 224 -3.33 13.55 58.92
N ASN A 225 -3.21 13.89 57.63
CA ASN A 225 -2.46 15.07 57.17
C ASN A 225 -2.72 15.44 55.69
N LEU A 226 -3.66 16.38 55.49
CA LEU A 226 -3.71 17.32 54.38
C LEU A 226 -3.81 18.72 55.01
N ARG A 227 -2.93 19.65 54.67
CA ARG A 227 -3.04 21.05 55.11
C ARG A 227 -3.01 22.01 53.92
N ARG A 228 -4.18 22.61 53.71
CA ARG A 228 -4.45 23.83 52.94
C ARG A 228 -4.00 25.05 53.76
N ARG A 229 -3.49 26.10 53.11
CA ARG A 229 -3.57 27.48 53.64
C ARG A 229 -3.78 28.47 52.49
N ASN A 230 -4.86 29.24 52.62
CA ASN A 230 -5.17 30.49 51.92
C ASN A 230 -4.35 31.64 52.51
N LEU A 231 -4.17 32.72 51.74
CA LEU A 231 -4.19 34.10 52.25
C LEU A 231 -4.48 35.09 51.10
N LYS A 232 -5.53 35.89 51.27
CA LYS A 232 -5.83 37.15 50.58
C LYS A 232 -5.28 38.30 51.45
N GLY A 233 -4.76 39.35 50.83
CA GLY A 233 -4.38 40.61 51.49
C GLY A 233 -4.32 41.75 50.46
N SER A 234 -4.97 42.86 50.79
CA SER A 234 -5.29 44.05 49.98
C SER A 234 -4.12 45.06 49.88
N GLY A 235 -4.06 45.82 48.78
CA GLY A 235 -3.27 47.05 48.60
C GLY A 235 -3.76 47.84 47.38
N LYS A 236 -3.88 49.16 47.51
CA LYS A 236 -4.75 50.10 46.77
C LYS A 236 -3.94 51.10 45.91
N VAL A 237 -4.55 51.66 44.84
CA VAL A 237 -4.31 52.99 44.18
C VAL A 237 -3.07 53.06 43.23
N ALA A 238 -3.00 53.68 42.03
CA ALA A 238 -3.74 54.74 41.27
C ALA A 238 -3.57 54.50 39.72
N SER A 239 -4.59 54.66 38.86
CA SER A 239 -5.00 55.81 38.02
C SER A 239 -4.16 56.20 36.77
N SER A 240 -4.87 56.33 35.63
CA SER A 240 -4.62 57.04 34.33
C SER A 240 -4.55 56.10 33.10
N ALA A 241 -5.61 55.99 32.28
CA ALA A 241 -6.03 56.86 31.14
C ALA A 241 -5.11 56.66 29.91
N SER A 242 -5.54 56.44 28.66
CA SER A 242 -6.80 56.71 27.95
C SER A 242 -6.81 56.05 26.53
N THR A 243 -8.02 55.85 25.97
CA THR A 243 -8.49 55.97 24.55
C THR A 243 -7.86 55.07 23.44
N ASP A 244 -8.55 54.54 22.41
CA ASP A 244 -9.88 54.69 21.76
C ASP A 244 -10.17 53.39 20.93
N THR A 245 -11.37 52.76 20.98
CA THR A 245 -12.57 52.93 20.10
C THR A 245 -12.38 52.38 18.67
N GLU A 246 -12.85 51.19 18.25
CA GLU A 246 -14.22 50.63 17.98
C GLU A 246 -14.62 50.62 16.48
N MET A 247 -15.09 49.45 15.97
CA MET A 247 -16.16 49.24 14.95
C MET A 247 -16.23 47.72 14.64
N GLN A 248 -17.02 46.90 15.34
CA GLN A 248 -18.46 46.60 15.20
C GLN A 248 -18.94 46.14 13.80
N SER A 249 -19.46 44.89 13.77
CA SER A 249 -20.66 44.49 13.03
C SER A 249 -21.57 43.67 13.98
N PRO A 250 -22.92 43.78 13.89
CA PRO A 250 -23.90 43.34 14.90
C PRO A 250 -24.32 41.87 14.69
N GLY A 251 -24.59 41.04 15.71
CA GLY A 251 -25.80 41.01 16.57
C GLY A 251 -26.94 40.26 15.83
N GLU A 252 -27.67 39.26 16.32
CA GLU A 252 -27.85 38.62 17.63
C GLU A 252 -28.78 37.40 17.38
N ASN A 253 -28.61 36.29 18.14
CA ASN A 253 -29.64 35.38 18.65
C ASN A 253 -29.06 33.98 18.94
N GLU A 254 -28.38 33.89 20.09
CA GLU A 254 -28.01 32.62 20.72
C GLU A 254 -29.23 31.99 21.40
N HIS A 255 -29.80 30.97 20.78
CA HIS A 255 -30.45 29.91 21.54
C HIS A 255 -29.36 28.95 22.05
N LYS A 256 -29.30 28.81 23.37
CA LYS A 256 -28.48 27.87 24.13
C LYS A 256 -28.40 26.47 23.48
N GLU A 257 -27.26 26.14 22.88
CA GLU A 257 -26.84 24.75 22.70
C GLU A 257 -25.67 24.42 23.61
N LYS A 258 -25.91 23.40 24.44
CA LYS A 258 -25.01 22.86 25.44
C LYS A 258 -23.81 22.18 24.78
N GLY A 259 -22.61 22.52 25.26
CA GLY A 259 -21.45 21.61 25.34
C GLY A 259 -20.91 21.05 24.03
N LYS A 260 -19.95 21.76 23.43
CA LYS A 260 -19.13 21.26 22.32
C LYS A 260 -18.51 19.88 22.65
N ARG A 261 -19.08 18.83 22.03
CA ARG A 261 -18.63 17.43 21.96
C ARG A 261 -17.43 17.37 21.00
N TRP A 262 -16.21 17.12 21.48
CA TRP A 262 -15.01 17.14 20.62
C TRP A 262 -14.56 15.73 20.20
N THR A 263 -14.33 15.54 18.88
CA THR A 263 -13.51 14.51 18.17
C THR A 263 -14.07 13.12 17.84
N VAL A 264 -15.39 12.91 17.96
CA VAL A 264 -16.03 11.67 17.46
C VAL A 264 -16.49 11.89 16.03
N ASP A 265 -16.16 10.97 15.11
CA ASP A 265 -16.55 11.07 13.70
C ASP A 265 -18.07 10.95 13.57
N GLU A 266 -18.63 11.62 12.57
CA GLU A 266 -20.06 11.65 12.28
C GLU A 266 -20.68 10.25 12.12
N THR A 267 -19.89 9.27 11.64
CA THR A 267 -20.38 7.89 11.45
C THR A 267 -20.43 7.07 12.74
N ILE A 268 -19.80 7.55 13.81
CA ILE A 268 -19.77 6.86 15.10
C ILE A 268 -21.00 7.29 15.92
N ASP A 269 -22.04 6.47 15.84
CA ASP A 269 -23.23 6.61 16.67
C ASP A 269 -23.14 5.65 17.86
N LEU A 270 -22.57 6.14 18.97
CA LEU A 270 -22.44 5.37 20.22
C LEU A 270 -23.78 5.20 20.95
N ASP A 271 -24.82 5.94 20.58
CA ASP A 271 -26.14 5.83 21.19
C ASP A 271 -26.89 4.65 20.58
N LYS A 272 -26.75 4.44 19.25
CA LYS A 272 -27.32 3.32 18.50
C LYS A 272 -26.45 2.06 18.52
N TYR A 273 -25.14 2.18 18.41
CA TYR A 273 -24.24 1.05 18.20
C TYR A 273 -23.25 0.83 19.35
N GLU A 274 -22.97 -0.43 19.62
CA GLU A 274 -21.87 -0.87 20.46
C GLU A 274 -20.75 -1.43 19.58
N TYR A 275 -19.53 -0.94 19.76
CA TYR A 275 -18.35 -1.41 19.04
C TYR A 275 -17.54 -2.37 19.91
N TYR A 276 -17.09 -3.47 19.32
CA TYR A 276 -16.35 -4.50 20.02
C TYR A 276 -15.24 -5.12 19.16
N TRP A 277 -14.24 -5.71 19.81
CA TRP A 277 -13.20 -6.50 19.17
C TRP A 277 -13.72 -7.92 18.91
N GLU A 278 -13.58 -8.35 17.66
CA GLU A 278 -13.94 -9.66 17.17
C GLU A 278 -12.66 -10.45 16.79
N PRO A 279 -12.29 -11.50 17.54
CA PRO A 279 -11.27 -12.47 17.12
C PRO A 279 -11.74 -13.31 15.93
N TYR A 280 -10.85 -14.16 15.42
CA TYR A 280 -11.21 -15.11 14.38
C TYR A 280 -12.39 -16.01 14.82
N PRO A 281 -13.43 -16.20 13.98
CA PRO A 281 -14.60 -17.00 14.35
C PRO A 281 -14.30 -18.50 14.25
N ASP A 282 -13.60 -19.04 15.25
CA ASP A 282 -13.15 -20.44 15.32
C ASP A 282 -14.32 -21.44 15.15
N ASN A 283 -15.44 -21.19 15.84
CA ASN A 283 -16.66 -22.02 15.79
C ASN A 283 -17.73 -21.48 14.83
N GLY A 284 -17.40 -20.45 14.04
CA GLY A 284 -18.35 -19.83 13.13
C GLY A 284 -18.68 -20.67 11.90
N THR A 285 -19.58 -20.18 11.06
CA THR A 285 -19.84 -20.73 9.73
C THR A 285 -18.69 -20.43 8.77
N PHE A 286 -18.67 -21.10 7.62
CA PHE A 286 -17.72 -20.75 6.55
C PHE A 286 -17.87 -19.29 6.11
N TRP A 287 -19.09 -18.76 6.05
CA TRP A 287 -19.37 -17.40 5.61
C TRP A 287 -18.86 -16.35 6.60
N GLU A 288 -18.96 -16.60 7.91
CA GLU A 288 -18.41 -15.70 8.93
C GLU A 288 -16.88 -15.65 8.85
N ARG A 289 -16.23 -16.79 8.61
CA ARG A 289 -14.78 -16.84 8.36
C ARG A 289 -14.40 -16.13 7.06
N LEU A 290 -15.17 -16.34 6.00
CA LEU A 290 -14.93 -15.67 4.72
C LEU A 290 -15.08 -14.16 4.87
N ASP A 291 -16.11 -13.67 5.56
CA ASP A 291 -16.28 -12.24 5.84
C ASP A 291 -15.10 -11.67 6.65
N TRP A 292 -14.65 -12.39 7.68
CA TRP A 292 -13.46 -12.01 8.47
C TRP A 292 -12.20 -11.91 7.61
N VAL A 293 -11.97 -12.90 6.74
CA VAL A 293 -10.80 -12.94 5.86
C VAL A 293 -10.92 -11.87 4.76
N MET A 294 -12.10 -11.65 4.19
CA MET A 294 -12.32 -10.63 3.17
C MET A 294 -12.08 -9.22 3.73
N ASP A 295 -12.50 -8.93 4.95
CA ASP A 295 -12.20 -7.64 5.58
C ASP A 295 -10.69 -7.43 5.79
N MET A 296 -9.95 -8.49 6.12
CA MET A 296 -8.49 -8.45 6.25
C MET A 296 -7.82 -8.10 4.90
N PHE A 297 -8.25 -8.74 3.81
CA PHE A 297 -7.73 -8.47 2.46
C PHE A 297 -8.13 -7.09 1.93
N ASN A 298 -9.16 -6.47 2.49
CA ASN A 298 -9.55 -5.09 2.20
C ASN A 298 -8.87 -4.06 3.12
N SER A 299 -8.07 -4.49 4.11
CA SER A 299 -7.44 -3.64 5.12
C SER A 299 -5.91 -3.83 5.16
N PHE A 300 -5.22 -3.53 4.06
CA PHE A 300 -3.75 -3.67 3.95
C PHE A 300 -2.97 -2.90 5.03
N ARG A 301 -3.51 -1.78 5.52
CA ARG A 301 -2.90 -0.96 6.58
C ARG A 301 -3.38 -1.36 7.98
N GLY A 302 -4.33 -2.29 8.08
CA GLY A 302 -4.93 -2.73 9.33
C GLY A 302 -5.76 -1.66 10.03
N ALA A 303 -6.40 -0.74 9.28
CA ALA A 303 -7.32 0.21 9.88
C ALA A 303 -8.53 -0.56 10.44
N GLY A 304 -8.76 -0.47 11.75
CA GLY A 304 -9.79 -1.27 12.45
C GLY A 304 -9.32 -2.65 12.90
N TRP A 305 -8.03 -2.93 12.80
CA TRP A 305 -7.43 -4.18 13.23
C TRP A 305 -6.42 -3.93 14.34
N ASN A 306 -6.26 -4.89 15.25
CA ASN A 306 -5.27 -4.78 16.33
C ASN A 306 -3.81 -4.82 15.85
N TYR A 307 -3.57 -5.20 14.59
CA TYR A 307 -2.26 -5.14 13.92
C TYR A 307 -2.03 -3.86 13.11
N SER A 308 -2.91 -2.85 13.25
CA SER A 308 -2.81 -1.56 12.54
C SER A 308 -1.39 -1.00 12.50
N ILE A 309 -0.96 -0.52 11.34
CA ILE A 309 0.37 0.08 11.23
C ILE A 309 0.46 1.33 12.11
N SER A 310 1.57 1.49 12.81
CA SER A 310 1.78 2.61 13.74
C SER A 310 1.83 4.00 13.08
N SER A 311 1.82 4.05 11.75
CA SER A 311 1.80 5.30 10.99
C SER A 311 0.41 5.92 10.89
N ILE A 312 -0.68 5.17 11.03
CA ILE A 312 -2.05 5.70 10.92
C ILE A 312 -2.69 5.94 12.28
N PRO A 313 -3.72 6.81 12.36
CA PRO A 313 -4.60 6.82 13.52
C PRO A 313 -5.25 5.45 13.69
N SER A 314 -5.11 4.86 14.87
CA SER A 314 -5.64 3.52 15.16
C SER A 314 -6.27 3.47 16.54
N LEU A 315 -7.24 2.58 16.69
CA LEU A 315 -7.82 2.24 17.98
C LEU A 315 -6.80 1.46 18.82
N GLN A 316 -6.87 1.61 20.13
CA GLN A 316 -5.98 0.88 21.04
C GLN A 316 -6.37 -0.60 21.05
N PRO A 317 -5.43 -1.53 20.77
CA PRO A 317 -5.68 -2.95 20.89
C PRO A 317 -6.18 -3.34 22.29
N PRO A 318 -6.98 -4.40 22.41
CA PRO A 318 -7.42 -4.88 23.72
C PRO A 318 -6.22 -5.42 24.52
N ILE A 319 -6.24 -5.21 25.83
CA ILE A 319 -5.28 -5.83 26.75
C ILE A 319 -5.70 -7.30 26.91
N ILE A 320 -4.91 -8.20 26.35
CA ILE A 320 -5.11 -9.64 26.51
C ILE A 320 -4.60 -10.06 27.90
N PRO A 321 -5.42 -10.72 28.74
CA PRO A 321 -4.97 -11.26 30.02
C PRO A 321 -3.87 -12.33 29.82
N PRO A 322 -2.84 -12.38 30.68
CA PRO A 322 -1.86 -13.46 30.65
C PRO A 322 -2.50 -14.83 30.95
N LEU A 323 -1.92 -15.92 30.41
CA LEU A 323 -2.37 -17.27 30.71
C LEU A 323 -2.25 -17.56 32.22
N PRO A 324 -3.16 -18.38 32.81
CA PRO A 324 -2.97 -18.94 34.14
C PRO A 324 -1.69 -19.79 34.20
N GLU A 325 -0.94 -19.66 35.28
CA GLU A 325 0.34 -20.34 35.52
C GLU A 325 0.24 -21.89 35.55
N SER A 326 -0.98 -22.44 35.62
CA SER A 326 -1.24 -23.88 35.64
C SER A 326 -1.21 -24.56 34.26
N THR A 327 -1.06 -23.81 33.17
CA THR A 327 -1.02 -24.36 31.79
C THR A 327 0.37 -24.37 31.16
N THR A 328 1.41 -23.92 31.87
CA THR A 328 2.79 -24.08 31.40
C THR A 328 3.22 -25.54 31.58
N PRO A 329 3.57 -26.28 30.51
CA PRO A 329 4.13 -27.62 30.67
C PRO A 329 5.43 -27.50 31.48
N SER A 330 5.50 -28.19 32.62
CA SER A 330 6.70 -28.34 33.41
C SER A 330 7.85 -28.76 32.51
N SER A 331 8.96 -28.03 32.58
CA SER A 331 10.15 -28.15 31.71
C SER A 331 10.97 -29.42 31.95
N SER A 332 10.32 -30.57 32.15
CA SER A 332 10.96 -31.84 32.49
C SER A 332 10.29 -33.02 31.80
N SER A 333 10.20 -33.00 30.47
CA SER A 333 10.10 -34.24 29.68
C SER A 333 10.54 -34.00 28.24
N SER A 334 11.75 -34.46 27.93
CA SER A 334 12.28 -34.57 26.58
C SER A 334 11.55 -35.66 25.81
N SER A 335 10.51 -35.30 25.05
CA SER A 335 10.11 -35.86 23.74
C SER A 335 8.59 -35.74 23.50
N SER A 336 8.24 -35.48 22.23
CA SER A 336 6.90 -35.40 21.60
C SER A 336 6.14 -34.07 21.67
N SER A 337 5.95 -33.49 20.48
CA SER A 337 4.95 -32.46 20.10
C SER A 337 4.60 -31.38 21.13
N HIS A 338 5.30 -30.23 21.06
CA HIS A 338 4.77 -28.98 21.61
C HIS A 338 3.45 -28.60 20.93
N VAL A 339 2.32 -28.96 21.54
CA VAL A 339 1.00 -28.48 21.11
C VAL A 339 0.85 -27.05 21.63
N GLU A 340 0.72 -26.07 20.72
CA GLU A 340 0.50 -24.69 21.13
C GLU A 340 -0.94 -24.50 21.64
N ILE A 341 -1.06 -24.05 22.89
CA ILE A 341 -2.32 -23.71 23.54
C ILE A 341 -2.38 -22.20 23.68
N LEU A 342 -3.42 -21.59 23.11
CA LEU A 342 -3.71 -20.16 23.25
C LEU A 342 -4.94 -19.95 24.12
N PRO A 343 -5.02 -18.82 24.86
CA PRO A 343 -6.26 -18.45 25.53
C PRO A 343 -7.38 -18.29 24.49
N TYR A 344 -8.59 -18.68 24.88
CA TYR A 344 -9.79 -18.29 24.15
C TYR A 344 -10.03 -16.80 24.37
N PHE A 345 -10.14 -16.04 23.29
CA PHE A 345 -10.44 -14.62 23.37
C PHE A 345 -11.95 -14.44 23.38
N PRO A 346 -12.54 -13.86 24.43
CA PRO A 346 -13.97 -13.56 24.42
C PRO A 346 -14.26 -12.57 23.29
N THR A 347 -15.19 -12.93 22.40
CA THR A 347 -15.80 -11.98 21.47
C THR A 347 -16.57 -10.93 22.28
N GLY A 348 -16.55 -9.67 21.85
CA GLY A 348 -17.35 -8.63 22.51
C GLY A 348 -16.58 -7.72 23.47
N LEU A 349 -15.24 -7.76 23.51
CA LEU A 349 -14.46 -6.79 24.27
C LEU A 349 -14.75 -5.36 23.74
N PRO A 350 -15.20 -4.43 24.59
CA PRO A 350 -15.66 -3.12 24.13
C PRO A 350 -14.51 -2.29 23.55
N VAL A 351 -14.81 -1.55 22.49
CA VAL A 351 -13.88 -0.63 21.83
C VAL A 351 -14.08 0.78 22.38
N SER A 352 -13.01 1.41 22.86
CA SER A 352 -13.05 2.81 23.29
C SER A 352 -12.54 3.74 22.20
N PHE A 353 -13.37 4.73 21.84
CA PHE A 353 -13.02 5.81 20.90
C PHE A 353 -12.43 7.03 21.60
N ALA A 354 -12.40 7.06 22.94
CA ALA A 354 -11.97 8.24 23.71
C ALA A 354 -10.55 8.72 23.37
N ASN A 355 -9.68 7.78 22.94
CA ASN A 355 -8.28 8.04 22.63
C ASN A 355 -7.96 7.93 21.13
N LEU A 356 -8.95 7.91 20.23
CA LEU A 356 -8.71 7.82 18.79
C LEU A 356 -8.24 9.19 18.25
N PRO A 357 -6.95 9.37 17.90
CA PRO A 357 -6.46 10.68 17.50
C PRO A 357 -7.00 11.08 16.12
N LEU A 358 -7.22 12.37 15.89
CA LEU A 358 -7.53 12.90 14.55
C LEU A 358 -6.36 12.69 13.57
N SER A 359 -5.13 12.75 14.08
CA SER A 359 -3.92 12.66 13.28
C SER A 359 -2.87 11.82 13.98
N SER A 360 -2.16 11.00 13.21
CA SER A 360 -1.06 10.20 13.76
C SER A 360 0.18 11.05 14.01
N HIS A 361 1.18 10.48 14.69
CA HIS A 361 2.50 11.10 14.84
C HIS A 361 3.22 11.32 13.50
N GLN A 362 2.82 10.63 12.43
CA GLN A 362 3.33 10.85 11.08
C GLN A 362 2.45 11.78 10.25
N HIS A 363 1.44 12.41 10.87
CA HIS A 363 0.43 13.28 10.25
C HIS A 363 -0.35 12.61 9.13
N PHE A 364 -0.81 11.40 9.37
CA PHE A 364 -1.93 10.85 8.60
C PHE A 364 -3.22 11.32 9.27
N HIS A 365 -4.09 12.00 8.52
CA HIS A 365 -5.36 12.51 9.04
C HIS A 365 -6.49 11.56 8.68
N ARG A 366 -7.48 11.44 9.58
CA ARG A 366 -8.76 10.79 9.30
C ARG A 366 -9.86 11.85 9.08
N PRO A 367 -10.82 11.62 8.18
CA PRO A 367 -11.95 12.51 8.00
C PRO A 367 -12.92 12.42 9.19
N LEU A 368 -13.53 13.54 9.59
CA LEU A 368 -14.52 13.58 10.68
C LEU A 368 -15.97 13.53 10.17
N THR A 369 -16.21 13.97 8.93
CA THR A 369 -17.56 14.03 8.32
C THR A 369 -17.57 13.41 6.94
N ALA A 370 -18.71 12.85 6.53
CA ALA A 370 -18.86 12.24 5.20
C ALA A 370 -18.63 13.25 4.07
N ARG A 371 -19.05 14.51 4.29
CA ARG A 371 -18.80 15.63 3.36
C ARG A 371 -17.31 15.92 3.21
N SER A 372 -16.57 16.04 4.33
CA SER A 372 -15.12 16.30 4.28
C SER A 372 -14.35 15.16 3.61
N PHE A 373 -14.75 13.91 3.88
CA PHE A 373 -14.22 12.73 3.21
C PHE A 373 -14.45 12.82 1.71
N LEU A 374 -15.71 12.93 1.27
CA LEU A 374 -16.04 12.97 -0.16
C LEU A 374 -15.32 14.11 -0.88
N LEU A 375 -15.38 15.34 -0.37
CA LEU A 375 -14.74 16.49 -1.00
C LEU A 375 -13.22 16.33 -1.08
N SER A 376 -12.58 15.86 -0.01
CA SER A 376 -11.12 15.66 -0.03
C SER A 376 -10.70 14.60 -1.05
N ARG A 377 -11.43 13.48 -1.16
CA ARG A 377 -11.12 12.40 -2.10
C ARG A 377 -11.41 12.83 -3.54
N LEU A 378 -12.55 13.47 -3.80
CA LEU A 378 -12.90 14.00 -5.11
C LEU A 378 -11.91 15.07 -5.58
N GLN A 379 -11.48 15.98 -4.70
CA GLN A 379 -10.48 16.98 -5.04
C GLN A 379 -9.17 16.32 -5.53
N HIS A 380 -8.68 15.31 -4.81
CA HIS A 380 -7.47 14.60 -5.23
C HIS A 380 -7.69 13.80 -6.52
N ILE A 381 -8.86 13.18 -6.70
CA ILE A 381 -9.21 12.48 -7.94
C ILE A 381 -9.20 13.46 -9.12
N ILE A 382 -9.85 14.62 -9.00
CA ILE A 382 -9.91 15.64 -10.06
C ILE A 382 -8.51 16.15 -10.40
N TRP A 383 -7.70 16.54 -9.40
CA TRP A 383 -6.34 17.01 -9.66
C TRP A 383 -5.44 15.92 -10.24
N SER A 384 -5.56 14.68 -9.76
CA SER A 384 -4.81 13.56 -10.30
C SER A 384 -5.24 13.24 -11.73
N TYR A 385 -6.53 13.33 -12.04
CA TYR A 385 -7.07 13.15 -13.37
C TYR A 385 -6.50 14.18 -14.34
N LEU A 386 -6.58 15.48 -13.99
CA LEU A 386 -6.04 16.56 -14.82
C LEU A 386 -4.53 16.45 -14.97
N ALA A 387 -3.81 16.11 -13.89
CA ALA A 387 -2.36 15.92 -13.94
C ALA A 387 -1.97 14.73 -14.82
N LEU A 388 -2.69 13.60 -14.74
CA LEU A 388 -2.49 12.43 -15.59
C LEU A 388 -2.81 12.75 -17.05
N ASP A 389 -3.88 13.49 -17.31
CA ASP A 389 -4.24 13.91 -18.66
C ASP A 389 -3.15 14.79 -19.30
N PHE A 390 -2.70 15.80 -18.56
CA PHE A 390 -1.58 16.64 -18.98
C PHE A 390 -0.28 15.83 -19.16
N PHE A 391 -0.03 14.92 -18.23
CA PHE A 391 1.14 14.03 -18.26
C PHE A 391 1.16 13.19 -19.53
N THR A 392 0.08 12.48 -19.84
CA THR A 392 0.08 11.56 -20.99
C THR A 392 0.10 12.30 -22.33
N VAL A 393 -0.49 13.50 -22.41
CA VAL A 393 -0.34 14.36 -23.59
C VAL A 393 1.11 14.77 -23.79
N SER A 394 1.77 15.24 -22.72
CA SER A 394 3.11 15.82 -22.84
C SER A 394 4.20 14.76 -22.94
N ALA A 395 4.04 13.61 -22.25
CA ALA A 395 5.01 12.51 -22.27
C ALA A 395 5.19 11.94 -23.68
N ARG A 396 4.12 11.96 -24.50
CA ARG A 396 4.16 11.52 -25.90
C ARG A 396 4.93 12.42 -26.85
N LEU A 397 5.37 13.59 -26.40
CA LEU A 397 6.25 14.48 -27.17
C LEU A 397 7.73 14.10 -26.98
N ASP A 398 8.08 13.43 -25.89
CA ASP A 398 9.46 13.09 -25.55
C ASP A 398 9.74 11.61 -25.84
N PRO A 399 10.64 11.29 -26.80
CA PRO A 399 10.99 9.92 -27.13
C PRO A 399 11.44 9.07 -25.94
N TYR A 400 11.94 9.70 -24.87
CA TYR A 400 12.31 9.00 -23.63
C TYR A 400 11.14 8.22 -23.03
N PHE A 401 9.92 8.78 -23.01
CA PHE A 401 8.76 8.10 -22.43
C PHE A 401 8.13 7.06 -23.36
N ILE A 402 8.51 7.05 -24.63
CA ILE A 402 8.00 6.13 -25.66
C ILE A 402 8.94 4.94 -25.83
N LEU A 403 10.24 5.19 -25.93
CA LEU A 403 11.28 4.22 -26.28
C LEU A 403 12.18 3.83 -25.10
N GLY A 404 12.10 4.57 -23.99
CA GLY A 404 13.07 4.46 -22.91
C GLY A 404 14.40 5.19 -23.19
N PRO A 405 15.38 5.06 -22.29
CA PRO A 405 16.65 5.80 -22.36
C PRO A 405 17.53 5.39 -23.56
N ASN A 406 17.24 4.23 -24.17
CA ASN A 406 18.12 3.61 -25.14
C ASN A 406 17.73 3.80 -26.60
N GLY A 407 16.51 4.26 -26.88
CA GLY A 407 15.97 4.31 -28.24
C GLY A 407 16.77 5.18 -29.21
N PRO A 408 16.69 4.94 -30.53
CA PRO A 408 17.49 5.63 -31.55
C PRO A 408 17.28 7.15 -31.61
N LEU A 409 16.16 7.64 -31.09
CA LEU A 409 15.79 9.06 -31.06
C LEU A 409 16.21 9.78 -29.77
N ARG A 410 17.35 9.41 -29.16
CA ARG A 410 17.81 9.90 -27.84
C ARG A 410 17.92 11.43 -27.71
N HIS A 411 18.01 12.15 -28.83
CA HIS A 411 18.58 13.50 -28.86
C HIS A 411 17.51 14.61 -28.82
N PRO A 412 17.80 15.78 -28.21
CA PRO A 412 16.99 16.99 -28.33
C PRO A 412 16.67 17.38 -29.78
N THR A 413 17.36 16.81 -30.78
CA THR A 413 17.08 17.02 -32.20
C THR A 413 15.63 16.70 -32.57
N TYR A 414 15.03 15.62 -32.06
CA TYR A 414 13.61 15.33 -32.34
C TYR A 414 12.70 16.42 -31.76
N LEU A 415 12.93 16.80 -30.50
CA LEU A 415 12.18 17.89 -29.85
C LEU A 415 12.39 19.23 -30.55
N SER A 416 13.61 19.50 -31.04
CA SER A 416 13.95 20.69 -31.82
C SER A 416 13.24 20.68 -33.18
N THR A 417 13.21 19.55 -33.89
CA THR A 417 12.48 19.39 -35.17
C THR A 417 10.98 19.59 -34.98
N VAL A 418 10.41 18.99 -33.94
CA VAL A 418 9.00 19.18 -33.58
C VAL A 418 8.72 20.65 -33.23
N ALA A 419 9.60 21.27 -32.43
CA ALA A 419 9.49 22.68 -32.03
C ALA A 419 9.68 23.69 -33.18
N SER A 420 10.49 23.34 -34.18
CA SER A 420 10.81 24.15 -35.36
C SER A 420 9.84 23.97 -36.52
N SER A 421 8.98 22.95 -36.49
CA SER A 421 7.93 22.77 -37.49
C SER A 421 7.06 24.04 -37.57
N SER A 422 7.13 24.71 -38.72
CA SER A 422 6.60 26.06 -38.93
C SER A 422 5.08 26.10 -38.82
N SER A 423 4.58 26.96 -37.94
CA SER A 423 3.35 27.78 -37.95
C SER A 423 2.23 27.50 -38.98
N SER A 424 1.91 26.24 -39.27
CA SER A 424 0.64 25.88 -39.88
C SER A 424 -0.21 25.27 -38.76
N PRO A 425 -1.42 25.81 -38.47
CA PRO A 425 -2.33 25.32 -37.42
C PRO A 425 -2.82 23.87 -37.64
N SER A 426 -2.25 23.15 -38.60
CA SER A 426 -2.56 21.79 -38.99
C SER A 426 -1.65 20.71 -38.38
N VAL A 427 -0.55 21.05 -37.68
CA VAL A 427 0.45 20.04 -37.24
C VAL A 427 0.38 19.71 -35.74
N LEU A 428 0.39 20.68 -34.82
CA LEU A 428 0.31 20.39 -33.37
C LEU A 428 -0.64 21.35 -32.64
N PRO A 429 -1.44 20.86 -31.67
CA PRO A 429 -2.21 21.69 -30.76
C PRO A 429 -1.35 22.70 -29.96
N PRO A 430 -1.89 23.88 -29.57
CA PRO A 430 -1.11 24.97 -28.98
C PRO A 430 -0.33 24.60 -27.69
N LEU A 431 -0.93 23.81 -26.79
CA LEU A 431 -0.26 23.39 -25.55
C LEU A 431 0.84 22.37 -25.84
N SER A 432 0.59 21.41 -26.74
CA SER A 432 1.60 20.44 -27.17
C SER A 432 2.81 21.13 -27.80
N LEU A 433 2.59 22.14 -28.65
CA LEU A 433 3.68 22.93 -29.24
C LEU A 433 4.45 23.74 -28.20
N ALA A 434 3.75 24.38 -27.26
CA ALA A 434 4.38 25.12 -26.16
C ALA A 434 5.23 24.20 -25.28
N CYS A 435 4.73 23.01 -24.95
CA CYS A 435 5.46 21.97 -24.23
C CYS A 435 6.69 21.51 -25.02
N ALA A 436 6.56 21.20 -26.31
CA ALA A 436 7.69 20.79 -27.14
C ALA A 436 8.80 21.85 -27.19
N ARG A 437 8.44 23.12 -27.37
CA ARG A 437 9.39 24.26 -27.35
C ARG A 437 10.07 24.42 -26.00
N PHE A 438 9.33 24.27 -24.90
CA PHE A 438 9.89 24.32 -23.55
C PHE A 438 10.87 23.16 -23.31
N LEU A 439 10.51 21.93 -23.69
CA LEU A 439 11.41 20.78 -23.53
C LEU A 439 12.67 20.92 -24.39
N ALA A 440 12.54 21.43 -25.62
CA ALA A 440 13.65 21.66 -26.53
C ALA A 440 14.62 22.76 -26.04
N SER A 441 14.15 23.71 -25.21
CA SER A 441 14.99 24.80 -24.68
C SER A 441 15.78 24.41 -23.43
N LEU A 442 15.47 23.27 -22.79
CA LEU A 442 16.14 22.84 -21.58
C LEU A 442 17.53 22.24 -21.88
N PRO A 443 18.56 22.55 -21.07
CA PRO A 443 19.83 21.83 -21.13
C PRO A 443 19.65 20.36 -20.70
N PRO A 444 20.59 19.46 -21.01
CA PRO A 444 20.45 18.02 -20.72
C PRO A 444 20.13 17.69 -19.25
N TRP A 445 20.72 18.42 -18.31
CA TRP A 445 20.42 18.24 -16.88
C TRP A 445 18.99 18.71 -16.53
N GLY A 446 18.54 19.82 -17.13
CA GLY A 446 17.21 20.38 -16.94
C GLY A 446 16.12 19.48 -17.52
N LEU A 447 16.36 18.92 -18.70
CA LEU A 447 15.47 17.94 -19.33
C LEU A 447 15.35 16.66 -18.48
N ASN A 448 16.46 16.15 -17.96
CA ASN A 448 16.45 15.00 -17.06
C ASN A 448 15.73 15.30 -15.74
N PHE A 449 15.96 16.48 -15.16
CA PHE A 449 15.24 16.91 -13.96
C PHE A 449 13.73 17.02 -14.22
N PHE A 450 13.34 17.60 -15.36
CA PHE A 450 11.94 17.64 -15.80
C PHE A 450 11.34 16.25 -15.93
N ARG A 451 12.00 15.33 -16.66
CA ARG A 451 11.58 13.93 -16.79
C ARG A 451 11.36 13.27 -15.43
N SER A 452 12.22 13.56 -14.45
CA SER A 452 12.09 13.08 -13.06
C SER A 452 10.77 13.52 -12.42
N LEU A 453 10.52 14.82 -12.44
CA LEU A 453 9.34 15.42 -11.83
C LEU A 453 8.08 14.95 -12.53
N PHE A 454 8.15 14.83 -13.85
CA PHE A 454 7.03 14.39 -14.67
C PHE A 454 6.66 12.93 -14.40
N SER A 455 7.63 12.02 -14.39
CA SER A 455 7.40 10.62 -13.99
C SER A 455 6.84 10.51 -12.58
N LEU A 456 7.40 11.26 -11.62
CA LEU A 456 6.88 11.27 -10.25
C LEU A 456 5.43 11.75 -10.21
N SER A 457 5.08 12.78 -10.98
CA SER A 457 3.71 13.28 -11.06
C SER A 457 2.74 12.25 -11.64
N GLY A 458 3.15 11.51 -12.69
CA GLY A 458 2.36 10.41 -13.26
C GLY A 458 2.14 9.27 -12.25
N VAL A 459 3.20 8.85 -11.55
CA VAL A 459 3.11 7.81 -10.51
C VAL A 459 2.21 8.24 -9.35
N LEU A 460 2.38 9.46 -8.85
CA LEU A 460 1.54 9.99 -7.77
C LEU A 460 0.08 10.13 -8.21
N GLY A 461 -0.16 10.65 -9.43
CA GLY A 461 -1.49 10.77 -10.00
C GLY A 461 -2.19 9.42 -10.10
N GLY A 462 -1.50 8.39 -10.60
CA GLY A 462 -2.03 7.02 -10.67
C GLY A 462 -2.37 6.45 -9.29
N LEU A 463 -1.47 6.62 -8.31
CA LEU A 463 -1.68 6.15 -6.94
C LEU A 463 -2.88 6.82 -6.27
N PHE A 464 -3.01 8.14 -6.39
CA PHE A 464 -4.13 8.88 -5.81
C PHE A 464 -5.45 8.53 -6.49
N LEU A 465 -5.47 8.49 -7.82
CA LEU A 465 -6.67 8.16 -8.60
C LEU A 465 -7.19 6.78 -8.20
N TYR A 466 -6.34 5.74 -8.26
CA TYR A 466 -6.73 4.38 -7.89
C TYR A 466 -7.16 4.28 -6.42
N SER A 467 -6.33 4.76 -5.49
CA SER A 467 -6.56 4.55 -4.06
C SER A 467 -7.82 5.26 -3.57
N TYR A 468 -8.09 6.48 -4.05
CA TYR A 468 -9.24 7.24 -3.59
C TYR A 468 -10.53 6.87 -4.30
N LEU A 469 -10.48 6.45 -5.57
CA LEU A 469 -11.63 5.77 -6.20
C LEU A 469 -12.00 4.53 -5.39
N TRP A 470 -11.01 3.71 -5.04
CA TRP A 470 -11.23 2.51 -4.24
C TRP A 470 -11.82 2.81 -2.85
N GLN A 471 -11.32 3.82 -2.14
CA GLN A 471 -11.90 4.23 -0.85
C GLN A 471 -13.36 4.70 -0.99
N LEU A 472 -13.69 5.46 -2.04
CA LEU A 472 -15.07 5.88 -2.30
C LEU A 472 -15.96 4.69 -2.64
N THR A 473 -15.48 3.75 -3.45
CA THR A 473 -16.20 2.50 -3.75
C THR A 473 -16.44 1.69 -2.48
N GLN A 474 -15.43 1.52 -1.62
CA GLN A 474 -15.60 0.81 -0.35
C GLN A 474 -16.62 1.50 0.56
N PHE A 475 -16.55 2.81 0.73
CA PHE A 475 -17.42 3.55 1.65
C PHE A 475 -18.87 3.67 1.14
N PHE A 476 -19.05 4.10 -0.12
CA PHE A 476 -20.38 4.41 -0.67
C PHE A 476 -21.05 3.24 -1.37
N VAL A 477 -20.28 2.36 -2.04
CA VAL A 477 -20.84 1.21 -2.75
C VAL A 477 -20.86 0.03 -1.80
N LEU A 478 -19.69 -0.53 -1.44
CA LEU A 478 -19.64 -1.77 -0.67
C LEU A 478 -20.23 -1.61 0.74
N GLY A 479 -19.89 -0.53 1.46
CA GLY A 479 -20.32 -0.30 2.83
C GLY A 479 -21.80 0.04 2.99
N ARG A 480 -22.45 0.62 1.98
CA ARG A 480 -23.89 0.96 2.02
C ARG A 480 -24.76 -0.07 1.29
N TRP A 481 -24.28 -0.65 0.19
CA TRP A 481 -25.03 -1.62 -0.60
C TRP A 481 -25.04 -3.01 0.02
N LEU A 482 -23.94 -3.44 0.66
CA LEU A 482 -23.86 -4.73 1.37
C LEU A 482 -24.26 -4.62 2.85
N ARG A 483 -25.14 -3.66 3.22
CA ARG A 483 -25.72 -3.57 4.58
C ARG A 483 -26.65 -4.75 4.87
N LEU A 484 -26.10 -5.94 4.90
CA LEU A 484 -26.64 -7.05 5.68
C LEU A 484 -26.28 -6.73 7.13
N GLU A 485 -27.21 -6.11 7.86
CA GLU A 485 -27.05 -5.66 9.26
C GLU A 485 -26.56 -6.77 10.21
N THR A 486 -26.62 -8.03 9.76
CA THR A 486 -26.24 -9.21 10.53
C THR A 486 -24.99 -9.95 10.01
N HIS A 487 -24.58 -9.85 8.72
CA HIS A 487 -23.57 -10.77 8.13
C HIS A 487 -22.62 -10.22 7.03
N GLY A 488 -22.41 -8.91 6.87
CA GLY A 488 -21.42 -8.36 5.90
C GLY A 488 -20.20 -7.67 6.53
N MET A 489 -19.29 -7.14 5.68
CA MET A 489 -18.11 -6.29 5.99
C MET A 489 -18.54 -4.94 6.63
N GLY A 490 -19.28 -5.01 7.73
CA GLY A 490 -20.25 -4.03 8.22
C GLY A 490 -19.69 -2.77 8.87
N ILE A 491 -18.40 -2.49 8.67
CA ILE A 491 -17.75 -1.24 9.10
C ILE A 491 -17.05 -0.51 7.94
N LEU A 492 -17.26 -0.93 6.68
CA LEU A 492 -16.73 -0.22 5.51
C LEU A 492 -17.30 1.21 5.37
N ASP A 493 -18.42 1.51 6.00
CA ASP A 493 -19.02 2.85 6.03
C ASP A 493 -18.53 3.71 7.21
N GLU A 494 -17.45 3.32 7.88
CA GLU A 494 -16.86 4.08 8.99
C GLU A 494 -15.68 4.95 8.55
N LEU A 495 -15.75 6.26 8.86
CA LEU A 495 -14.78 7.25 8.40
C LEU A 495 -13.35 7.02 8.91
N TRP A 496 -13.21 6.56 10.15
CA TRP A 496 -11.91 6.30 10.77
C TRP A 496 -11.10 5.20 10.07
N ARG A 497 -11.72 4.40 9.19
CA ARG A 497 -11.00 3.40 8.35
C ARG A 497 -10.20 4.02 7.22
N TYR A 498 -10.46 5.29 6.88
CA TYR A 498 -9.96 5.92 5.67
C TYR A 498 -8.97 7.08 5.94
N PRO A 499 -7.86 6.84 6.67
CA PRO A 499 -6.84 7.86 6.82
C PRO A 499 -6.19 8.18 5.46
N ASP A 500 -5.56 9.34 5.39
CA ASP A 500 -4.91 9.80 4.16
C ASP A 500 -3.89 8.81 3.60
N LEU A 501 -3.66 8.89 2.29
CA LEU A 501 -2.75 7.99 1.60
C LEU A 501 -1.29 8.26 1.97
N PHE A 502 -0.89 9.54 2.08
CA PHE A 502 0.46 9.97 2.43
C PHE A 502 0.49 10.68 3.79
N GLY A 503 1.63 10.61 4.48
CA GLY A 503 1.84 11.35 5.72
C GLY A 503 2.20 12.82 5.48
N GLY A 504 2.41 13.59 6.54
CA GLY A 504 2.79 15.00 6.40
C GLY A 504 4.22 15.17 5.87
N PHE A 505 4.38 15.88 4.74
CA PHE A 505 5.68 16.03 4.06
C PHE A 505 6.75 16.68 4.95
N VAL A 506 6.44 17.80 5.61
CA VAL A 506 7.41 18.55 6.42
C VAL A 506 7.96 17.70 7.59
N ARG A 507 7.08 17.06 8.36
CA ARG A 507 7.48 16.27 9.55
C ARG A 507 8.20 14.98 9.22
N ASN A 508 7.96 14.42 8.03
CA ASN A 508 8.60 13.19 7.61
C ASN A 508 9.83 13.48 6.75
N VAL A 509 9.71 14.19 5.64
CA VAL A 509 10.82 14.41 4.70
C VAL A 509 11.79 15.48 5.21
N LEU A 510 11.32 16.68 5.55
CA LEU A 510 12.22 17.76 5.95
C LEU A 510 12.80 17.52 7.36
N ASP A 511 12.03 16.94 8.28
CA ASP A 511 12.52 16.67 9.64
C ASP A 511 13.27 15.34 9.80
N ARG A 512 13.08 14.35 8.91
CA ARG A 512 13.69 13.02 9.05
C ARG A 512 14.41 12.50 7.80
N GLY A 513 14.50 13.28 6.73
CA GLY A 513 15.25 12.94 5.53
C GLY A 513 14.65 11.77 4.75
N LEU A 514 15.51 11.00 4.09
CA LEU A 514 15.16 9.89 3.21
C LEU A 514 14.50 8.73 3.96
N ALA A 515 14.94 8.45 5.19
CA ALA A 515 14.27 7.49 6.06
C ALA A 515 12.84 7.92 6.40
N GLY A 516 12.60 9.24 6.54
CA GLY A 516 11.26 9.79 6.72
C GLY A 516 10.42 9.77 5.44
N PHE A 517 11.04 10.01 4.28
CA PHE A 517 10.39 9.90 2.98
C PHE A 517 9.75 8.52 2.79
N TRP A 518 10.53 7.44 2.94
CA TRP A 518 10.03 6.08 2.76
C TRP A 518 9.27 5.55 3.99
N GLY A 519 9.69 5.94 5.19
CA GLY A 519 9.17 5.39 6.45
C GLY A 519 8.02 6.17 7.10
N GLY A 520 7.53 7.25 6.49
CA GLY A 520 6.41 8.00 7.04
C GLY A 520 5.67 8.93 6.09
N TRP A 521 6.26 9.34 4.96
CA TRP A 521 5.55 10.12 3.94
C TRP A 521 4.92 9.23 2.87
N TRP A 522 5.71 8.37 2.21
CA TRP A 522 5.29 7.46 1.15
C TRP A 522 4.15 6.54 1.62
N HIS A 523 3.24 6.11 0.74
CA HIS A 523 1.87 5.66 1.06
C HIS A 523 1.63 4.52 2.07
N GLN A 524 2.68 3.86 2.59
CA GLN A 524 2.65 2.84 3.66
C GLN A 524 1.76 1.60 3.45
N SER A 525 1.04 1.46 2.33
CA SER A 525 0.10 0.36 2.08
C SER A 525 0.73 -1.04 2.19
N PHE A 526 1.98 -1.18 1.75
CA PHE A 526 2.66 -2.47 1.67
C PHE A 526 3.50 -2.82 2.90
N ARG A 527 3.51 -1.95 3.93
CA ARG A 527 4.42 -2.08 5.09
C ARG A 527 4.30 -3.42 5.81
N VAL A 528 3.08 -3.91 6.01
CA VAL A 528 2.82 -5.17 6.72
C VAL A 528 3.50 -6.32 5.98
N GLY A 529 3.21 -6.50 4.69
CA GLY A 529 3.83 -7.54 3.86
C GLY A 529 5.36 -7.42 3.80
N PHE A 530 5.88 -6.22 3.54
CA PHE A 530 7.31 -5.97 3.39
C PHE A 530 8.14 -6.22 4.67
N THR A 531 7.53 -6.10 5.84
CA THR A 531 8.20 -6.37 7.13
C THR A 531 7.89 -7.76 7.68
N GLY A 532 7.00 -8.50 7.04
CA GLY A 532 6.53 -9.84 7.42
C GLY A 532 7.64 -10.84 7.73
N PRO A 533 8.59 -11.10 6.81
CA PRO A 533 9.64 -12.08 7.02
C PRO A 533 10.48 -11.80 8.27
N VAL A 534 10.86 -10.54 8.50
CA VAL A 534 11.67 -10.17 9.66
C VAL A 534 10.85 -10.23 10.95
N ARG A 535 9.57 -9.83 10.93
CA ARG A 535 8.65 -10.01 12.08
C ARG A 535 8.52 -11.49 12.45
N PHE A 536 8.44 -12.37 11.45
CA PHE A 536 8.43 -13.81 11.66
C PHE A 536 9.74 -14.33 12.28
N LEU A 537 10.91 -13.94 11.76
CA LEU A 537 12.20 -14.33 12.33
C LEU A 537 12.38 -13.87 13.79
N VAL A 538 11.87 -12.68 14.13
CA VAL A 538 11.84 -12.19 15.52
C VAL A 538 10.91 -13.05 16.37
N LYS A 539 9.72 -13.40 15.86
CA LYS A 539 8.75 -14.27 16.56
C LYS A 539 9.31 -15.68 16.81
N GLN A 540 10.12 -16.21 15.90
CA GLN A 540 10.79 -17.51 16.06
C GLN A 540 12.01 -17.45 17.00
N GLY A 541 12.38 -16.28 17.52
CA GLY A 541 13.57 -16.12 18.37
C GLY A 541 14.90 -16.15 17.62
N ILE A 542 14.89 -16.20 16.29
CA ILE A 542 16.09 -16.25 15.44
C ILE A 542 16.80 -14.88 15.42
N LEU A 543 16.04 -13.79 15.45
CA LEU A 543 16.57 -12.43 15.43
C LEU A 543 16.12 -11.64 16.67
N GLY A 544 17.06 -11.00 17.37
CA GLY A 544 16.77 -10.00 18.40
C GLY A 544 16.77 -10.46 19.86
N MET A 545 17.20 -11.69 20.18
CA MET A 545 17.37 -12.14 21.57
C MET A 545 18.62 -11.56 22.24
N GLY A 546 18.44 -10.95 23.41
CA GLY A 546 19.50 -10.47 24.29
C GLY A 546 18.87 -9.91 25.56
N LYS A 547 18.99 -10.64 26.69
CA LYS A 547 18.32 -10.35 27.97
C LYS A 547 18.89 -9.13 28.73
N GLU A 548 19.96 -8.49 28.24
CA GLU A 548 20.55 -7.30 28.88
C GLU A 548 20.12 -5.99 28.20
N LYS A 549 19.82 -4.95 28.98
CA LYS A 549 19.35 -3.64 28.48
C LYS A 549 20.23 -3.01 27.39
N GLU A 550 21.56 -3.16 27.49
CA GLU A 550 22.51 -2.64 26.51
C GLU A 550 22.54 -3.48 25.21
N LYS A 551 22.47 -4.82 25.33
CA LYS A 551 22.28 -5.73 24.19
C LYS A 551 20.91 -5.52 23.52
N GLY A 552 19.88 -5.20 24.30
CA GLY A 552 18.52 -4.93 23.82
C GLY A 552 18.41 -3.73 22.88
N MET A 553 19.17 -2.65 23.13
CA MET A 553 19.16 -1.49 22.22
C MET A 553 19.93 -1.74 20.92
N LYS A 554 21.03 -2.50 20.97
CA LYS A 554 21.73 -2.99 19.76
C LYS A 554 20.82 -3.90 18.94
N ASN A 555 20.12 -4.82 19.59
CA ASN A 555 19.17 -5.74 18.94
C ASN A 555 18.01 -5.00 18.25
N LYS A 556 17.44 -3.95 18.87
CA LYS A 556 16.39 -3.13 18.24
C LYS A 556 16.86 -2.46 16.95
N LYS A 557 18.10 -1.95 16.91
CA LYS A 557 18.67 -1.34 15.70
C LYS A 557 18.92 -2.39 14.61
N VAL A 558 19.41 -3.57 14.98
CA VAL A 558 19.61 -4.70 14.05
C VAL A 558 18.29 -5.13 13.43
N VAL A 559 17.26 -5.33 14.25
CA VAL A 559 15.91 -5.69 13.77
C VAL A 559 15.35 -4.60 12.85
N ALA A 560 15.43 -3.32 13.23
CA ALA A 560 14.95 -2.22 12.40
C ALA A 560 15.71 -2.12 11.07
N THR A 561 17.02 -2.35 11.07
CA THR A 561 17.85 -2.35 9.86
C THR A 561 17.51 -3.53 8.95
N ALA A 562 17.33 -4.72 9.52
CA ALA A 562 16.89 -5.91 8.78
C ALA A 562 15.50 -5.69 8.18
N GLN A 563 14.55 -5.15 8.95
CA GLN A 563 13.21 -4.79 8.44
C GLN A 563 13.30 -3.80 7.27
N MET A 564 14.14 -2.78 7.39
CA MET A 564 14.33 -1.78 6.33
C MET A 564 14.96 -2.42 5.08
N ALA A 565 16.01 -3.23 5.24
CA ALA A 565 16.67 -3.93 4.14
C ALA A 565 15.72 -4.88 3.40
N THR A 566 14.99 -5.73 4.14
CA THR A 566 13.99 -6.63 3.57
C THR A 566 12.87 -5.86 2.87
N ALA A 567 12.39 -4.76 3.46
CA ALA A 567 11.33 -3.97 2.86
C ALA A 567 11.75 -3.34 1.53
N PHE A 568 12.95 -2.76 1.45
CA PHE A 568 13.48 -2.23 0.20
C PHE A 568 13.74 -3.32 -0.84
N LEU A 569 14.30 -4.47 -0.43
CA LEU A 569 14.54 -5.58 -1.34
C LEU A 569 13.24 -6.12 -1.95
N LEU A 570 12.22 -6.36 -1.11
CA LEU A 570 10.91 -6.81 -1.58
C LEU A 570 10.19 -5.76 -2.43
N SER A 571 10.37 -4.47 -2.15
CA SER A 571 9.89 -3.38 -3.03
C SER A 571 10.56 -3.46 -4.39
N GLY A 572 11.87 -3.70 -4.42
CA GLY A 572 12.63 -3.89 -5.65
C GLY A 572 12.15 -5.06 -6.50
N PHE A 573 11.96 -6.23 -5.89
CA PHE A 573 11.42 -7.40 -6.57
C PHE A 573 10.00 -7.17 -7.10
N LEU A 574 9.15 -6.50 -6.32
CA LEU A 574 7.79 -6.16 -6.75
C LEU A 574 7.83 -5.36 -8.06
N HIS A 575 8.63 -4.29 -8.11
CA HIS A 575 8.73 -3.45 -9.31
C HIS A 575 9.45 -4.15 -10.47
N ALA A 576 10.48 -4.94 -10.20
CA ALA A 576 11.17 -5.73 -11.22
C ALA A 576 10.23 -6.72 -11.90
N LEU A 577 9.33 -7.35 -11.15
CA LEU A 577 8.30 -8.23 -11.71
C LEU A 577 7.34 -7.48 -12.64
N GLY A 578 7.02 -6.21 -12.35
CA GLY A 578 6.24 -5.35 -13.25
C GLY A 578 6.94 -5.09 -14.59
N GLY A 579 8.22 -4.71 -14.56
CA GLY A 579 8.99 -4.51 -15.80
C GLY A 579 9.15 -5.80 -16.60
N TYR A 580 9.38 -6.91 -15.89
CA TYR A 580 9.60 -8.24 -16.46
C TYR A 580 8.35 -8.85 -17.11
N SER A 581 7.15 -8.47 -16.68
CA SER A 581 5.90 -8.89 -17.32
C SER A 581 5.49 -8.01 -18.50
N SER A 582 6.23 -6.93 -18.79
CA SER A 582 5.92 -6.05 -19.92
C SER A 582 6.15 -6.73 -21.27
N THR A 583 5.29 -6.43 -22.24
CA THR A 583 5.34 -6.93 -23.61
C THR A 583 6.66 -6.58 -24.30
N ALA A 584 7.21 -5.40 -24.01
CA ALA A 584 8.49 -4.89 -24.52
C ALA A 584 9.69 -5.74 -24.11
N PHE A 585 9.72 -6.21 -22.86
CA PHE A 585 10.82 -7.04 -22.34
C PHE A 585 10.85 -8.45 -22.99
N ARG A 586 9.74 -8.88 -23.57
CA ARG A 586 9.49 -10.28 -23.92
C ARG A 586 9.58 -10.60 -25.38
N ILE A 587 9.08 -9.70 -26.22
CA ILE A 587 8.99 -9.95 -27.65
C ILE A 587 10.09 -9.18 -28.37
N SER A 588 11.33 -9.48 -27.98
CA SER A 588 12.51 -9.13 -28.75
C SER A 588 12.44 -9.91 -30.06
N PHE A 589 12.09 -9.24 -31.15
CA PHE A 589 12.16 -9.86 -32.47
C PHE A 589 13.59 -10.23 -32.79
N ILE A 590 13.75 -11.44 -33.32
CA ILE A 590 15.01 -11.92 -33.89
C ILE A 590 15.17 -11.17 -35.22
N SER A 591 16.03 -10.16 -35.27
CA SER A 591 16.57 -9.71 -36.55
C SER A 591 17.75 -10.61 -36.90
N PRO A 592 17.74 -11.36 -38.02
CA PRO A 592 18.93 -12.06 -38.46
C PRO A 592 20.00 -11.03 -38.86
N SER A 593 21.02 -10.87 -38.01
CA SER A 593 22.24 -10.16 -38.39
C SER A 593 22.93 -10.95 -39.52
N PRO A 594 23.35 -10.31 -40.63
CA PRO A 594 24.13 -10.97 -41.68
C PRO A 594 25.40 -11.64 -41.17
N ASP A 595 25.91 -11.19 -40.01
CA ASP A 595 27.24 -11.54 -39.49
C ASP A 595 27.19 -12.46 -38.25
N GLY A 596 26.00 -12.94 -37.85
CA GLY A 596 25.86 -13.94 -36.77
C GLY A 596 26.22 -13.47 -35.36
N GLU A 597 26.67 -12.22 -35.17
CA GLU A 597 27.00 -11.67 -33.86
C GLU A 597 25.99 -10.61 -33.40
N GLY A 598 25.13 -10.98 -32.45
CA GLY A 598 24.26 -10.06 -31.71
C GLY A 598 22.80 -10.08 -32.14
N GLU A 599 21.93 -10.57 -31.26
CA GLU A 599 20.47 -10.57 -31.43
C GLU A 599 19.91 -9.29 -30.78
N GLU A 600 19.73 -8.23 -31.57
CA GLU A 600 19.20 -6.94 -31.09
C GLU A 600 17.67 -6.92 -31.07
N ASP A 601 17.10 -6.42 -29.97
CA ASP A 601 15.67 -6.21 -29.82
C ASP A 601 15.19 -5.00 -30.65
N LEU A 602 14.38 -5.22 -31.69
CA LEU A 602 13.94 -4.20 -32.65
C LEU A 602 13.30 -2.94 -32.02
N LEU A 603 12.73 -3.02 -30.82
CA LEU A 603 12.09 -1.88 -30.16
C LEU A 603 13.02 -1.07 -29.26
N THR A 604 14.06 -1.69 -28.72
CA THR A 604 14.94 -1.08 -27.72
C THR A 604 16.39 -0.95 -28.19
N GLY A 605 16.76 -1.63 -29.27
CA GLY A 605 18.15 -1.78 -29.74
C GLY A 605 19.04 -2.56 -28.78
N ASP A 606 18.46 -3.30 -27.83
CA ASP A 606 19.21 -3.95 -26.75
C ASP A 606 19.50 -5.43 -27.04
N ASP A 607 20.70 -5.87 -26.65
CA ASP A 607 21.13 -7.27 -26.69
C ASP A 607 20.38 -8.12 -25.64
N LYS A 608 19.84 -9.27 -26.05
CA LYS A 608 19.17 -10.23 -25.16
C LYS A 608 20.04 -10.67 -23.96
N ARG A 609 21.37 -10.57 -24.06
CA ARG A 609 22.34 -10.89 -22.98
C ARG A 609 22.16 -10.04 -21.70
N ASN A 610 21.43 -8.92 -21.75
CA ASN A 610 21.27 -7.99 -20.62
C ASN A 610 19.97 -8.12 -19.80
N ARG A 611 19.12 -9.14 -20.05
CA ARG A 611 17.82 -9.30 -19.37
C ARG A 611 17.90 -9.35 -17.84
N LEU A 612 18.91 -10.02 -17.28
CA LEU A 612 19.13 -10.07 -15.83
C LEU A 612 19.52 -8.69 -15.27
N ALA A 613 20.36 -7.94 -15.99
CA ALA A 613 20.75 -6.60 -15.60
C ALA A 613 19.53 -5.67 -15.56
N ARG A 614 18.65 -5.75 -16.56
CA ARG A 614 17.38 -5.00 -16.60
C ARG A 614 16.42 -5.36 -15.47
N PHE A 615 16.24 -6.65 -15.19
CA PHE A 615 15.46 -7.09 -14.03
C PHE A 615 16.03 -6.55 -12.71
N ALA A 616 17.36 -6.47 -12.61
CA ALA A 616 18.05 -5.95 -11.43
C ALA A 616 17.98 -4.42 -11.30
N GLU A 617 17.59 -3.66 -12.33
CA GLU A 617 17.55 -2.19 -12.25
C GLU A 617 16.54 -1.69 -11.20
N PRO A 618 15.25 -2.07 -11.22
CA PRO A 618 14.32 -1.70 -10.14
C PRO A 618 14.78 -2.20 -8.78
N VAL A 619 15.37 -3.40 -8.71
CA VAL A 619 15.94 -3.92 -7.45
C VAL A 619 17.05 -3.00 -6.93
N GLY A 620 17.95 -2.60 -7.83
CA GLY A 620 19.03 -1.65 -7.57
C GLY A 620 18.49 -0.32 -7.06
N PHE A 621 17.47 0.26 -7.68
CA PHE A 621 16.85 1.51 -7.21
C PHE A 621 16.53 1.46 -5.72
N PHE A 622 15.82 0.43 -5.26
CA PHE A 622 15.41 0.30 -3.86
C PHE A 622 16.56 -0.08 -2.93
N VAL A 623 17.54 -0.88 -3.37
CA VAL A 623 18.77 -1.12 -2.62
C VAL A 623 19.53 0.19 -2.39
N PHE A 624 19.61 1.06 -3.40
CA PHE A 624 20.19 2.40 -3.24
C PHE A 624 19.37 3.29 -2.30
N GLN A 625 18.06 3.11 -2.16
CA GLN A 625 17.28 3.84 -1.14
C GLN A 625 17.64 3.40 0.28
N PHE A 626 17.85 2.10 0.50
CA PHE A 626 18.39 1.58 1.75
C PHE A 626 19.78 2.16 2.05
N LEU A 627 20.70 2.08 1.10
CA LEU A 627 22.05 2.63 1.24
C LEU A 627 22.01 4.15 1.48
N GLY A 628 21.13 4.87 0.80
CA GLY A 628 20.91 6.31 0.99
C GLY A 628 20.49 6.65 2.40
N CYS A 629 19.62 5.84 3.02
CA CYS A 629 19.23 6.04 4.41
C CYS A 629 20.43 5.84 5.37
N LEU A 630 21.30 4.87 5.09
CA LEU A 630 22.52 4.65 5.87
C LEU A 630 23.53 5.79 5.67
N VAL A 631 23.79 6.19 4.41
CA VAL A 631 24.68 7.29 4.06
C VAL A 631 24.21 8.58 4.70
N GLN A 632 22.91 8.90 4.62
CA GLN A 632 22.37 10.10 5.27
C GLN A 632 22.55 10.04 6.79
N ALA A 633 22.29 8.90 7.43
CA ALA A 633 22.48 8.73 8.86
C ALA A 633 23.95 8.91 9.28
N LEU A 634 24.91 8.42 8.47
CA LEU A 634 26.34 8.63 8.67
C LEU A 634 26.72 10.11 8.49
N LEU A 635 26.24 10.77 7.45
CA LEU A 635 26.48 12.20 7.21
C LEU A 635 25.94 13.07 8.35
N ILE A 636 24.70 12.81 8.80
CA ILE A 636 24.12 13.52 9.95
C ILE A 636 24.98 13.30 11.20
N SER A 637 25.47 12.08 11.42
CA SER A 637 26.35 11.77 12.55
C SER A 637 27.69 12.50 12.46
N LEU A 638 28.27 12.62 11.26
CA LEU A 638 29.51 13.37 11.02
C LEU A 638 29.31 14.87 11.27
N VAL A 639 28.24 15.46 10.72
CA VAL A 639 27.90 16.87 10.92
C VAL A 639 27.73 17.19 12.41
N LYS A 640 27.01 16.34 13.15
CA LYS A 640 26.88 16.49 14.61
C LYS A 640 28.23 16.45 15.34
N ARG A 641 29.14 15.55 14.95
CA ARG A 641 30.50 15.48 15.52
C ARG A 641 31.30 16.75 15.23
N VAL A 642 31.21 17.28 14.00
CA VAL A 642 31.90 18.53 13.61
C VAL A 642 31.34 19.72 14.39
N LEU A 643 30.01 19.87 14.47
CA LEU A 643 29.37 20.95 15.23
C LEU A 643 29.72 20.88 16.72
N LYS A 644 29.80 19.67 17.29
CA LYS A 644 30.25 19.48 18.68
C LYS A 644 31.70 19.96 18.85
N ARG A 645 32.62 19.58 17.94
CA ARG A 645 34.02 20.03 17.98
C ARG A 645 34.14 21.55 17.89
N VAL A 646 33.45 22.18 16.92
CA VAL A 646 33.47 23.65 16.74
C VAL A 646 32.95 24.36 17.99
N THR A 647 31.85 23.86 18.58
CA THR A 647 31.27 24.45 19.80
C THR A 647 32.24 24.37 20.98
N VAL A 648 32.91 23.24 21.16
CA VAL A 648 33.92 23.05 22.23
C VAL A 648 35.13 23.97 22.02
N THR A 649 35.62 24.12 20.78
CA THR A 649 36.74 25.04 20.50
C THR A 649 36.37 26.49 20.83
N VAL A 650 35.14 26.93 20.50
CA VAL A 650 34.66 28.30 20.76
C VAL A 650 34.46 28.56 22.27
N THR A 651 34.02 27.58 23.06
CA THR A 651 33.92 27.74 24.52
C THR A 651 35.28 27.74 25.22
N VAL A 652 36.28 27.03 24.67
CA VAL A 652 37.65 27.02 25.22
C VAL A 652 38.40 28.33 24.95
N THR A 653 38.20 28.97 23.79
CA THR A 653 38.80 30.28 23.48
C THR A 653 38.03 31.46 24.08
N GLY A 654 36.74 31.28 24.42
CA GLY A 654 35.85 32.30 24.99
C GLY A 654 35.80 32.38 26.51
N GLY A 655 36.87 32.04 27.23
CA GLY A 655 37.17 32.55 28.58
C GLY A 655 36.09 32.54 29.67
N ARG A 656 35.06 31.66 29.65
CA ARG A 656 34.06 31.60 30.73
C ARG A 656 33.78 30.16 31.16
N LYS A 657 34.36 29.78 32.31
CA LYS A 657 34.05 28.54 33.04
C LYS A 657 32.70 28.70 33.75
N GLU A 658 31.59 28.46 33.05
CA GLU A 658 30.33 28.18 33.72
C GLU A 658 29.90 26.75 33.41
N LYS A 659 29.76 25.94 34.48
CA LYS A 659 29.20 24.60 34.48
C LYS A 659 27.69 24.68 34.20
N GLU A 660 27.29 25.09 33.01
CA GLU A 660 25.94 24.83 32.53
C GLU A 660 25.91 23.42 31.96
N LYS A 661 24.97 22.59 32.43
CA LYS A 661 24.65 21.27 31.87
C LYS A 661 24.68 21.36 30.34
N GLU A 662 25.54 20.58 29.70
CA GLU A 662 25.61 20.42 28.23
C GLU A 662 24.22 20.09 27.67
N LYS A 663 23.40 21.11 27.39
CA LYS A 663 22.36 20.99 26.37
C LYS A 663 23.12 21.04 25.06
N GLU A 664 23.26 19.90 24.39
CA GLU A 664 23.68 19.84 22.98
C GLU A 664 22.95 20.97 22.25
N LYS A 665 23.68 21.96 21.73
CA LYS A 665 23.07 22.99 20.88
C LYS A 665 22.47 22.27 19.68
N GLU A 666 21.14 22.14 19.69
CA GLU A 666 20.42 21.44 18.63
C GLU A 666 20.71 22.12 17.28
N VAL A 667 20.94 21.31 16.25
CA VAL A 667 21.12 21.81 14.88
C VAL A 667 19.94 22.72 14.53
N PRO A 668 20.17 23.97 14.05
CA PRO A 668 19.09 24.86 13.68
C PRO A 668 18.08 24.18 12.76
N ARG A 669 16.79 24.34 13.05
CA ARG A 669 15.71 23.62 12.32
C ARG A 669 15.77 23.87 10.82
N TRP A 670 16.06 25.11 10.40
CA TRP A 670 16.20 25.44 8.98
C TRP A 670 17.35 24.66 8.34
N LEU A 671 18.53 24.61 8.97
CA LEU A 671 19.70 23.91 8.44
C LEU A 671 19.43 22.40 8.31
N LYS A 672 18.80 21.81 9.33
CA LYS A 672 18.35 20.42 9.29
C LYS A 672 17.36 20.16 8.16
N ARG A 673 16.33 20.99 8.05
CA ARG A 673 15.26 20.83 7.04
C ARG A 673 15.78 21.03 5.62
N THR A 674 16.58 22.06 5.39
CA THR A 674 17.23 22.33 4.11
C THR A 674 18.19 21.19 3.75
N GLY A 675 19.06 20.77 4.67
CA GLY A 675 20.00 19.68 4.42
C GLY A 675 19.29 18.35 4.11
N ASN A 676 18.23 18.02 4.84
CA ASN A 676 17.41 16.84 4.57
C ASN A 676 16.69 16.94 3.22
N GLY A 677 16.07 18.09 2.92
CA GLY A 677 15.36 18.31 1.66
C GLY A 677 16.28 18.21 0.44
N VAL A 678 17.45 18.87 0.50
CA VAL A 678 18.47 18.82 -0.55
C VAL A 678 19.00 17.40 -0.72
N PHE A 679 19.34 16.70 0.38
CA PHE A 679 19.82 15.31 0.29
C PHE A 679 18.77 14.40 -0.36
N VAL A 680 17.51 14.47 0.06
CA VAL A 680 16.44 13.63 -0.50
C VAL A 680 16.25 13.91 -1.98
N LEU A 681 16.19 15.19 -2.38
CA LEU A 681 16.01 15.59 -3.77
C LEU A 681 17.18 15.11 -4.65
N LEU A 682 18.43 15.36 -4.23
CA LEU A 682 19.60 14.95 -4.98
C LEU A 682 19.72 13.43 -5.04
N TRP A 683 19.51 12.73 -3.91
CA TRP A 683 19.62 11.26 -3.86
C TRP A 683 18.61 10.59 -4.79
N LEU A 684 17.33 10.99 -4.70
CA LEU A 684 16.29 10.44 -5.55
C LEU A 684 16.55 10.79 -7.02
N HIS A 685 16.92 12.04 -7.33
CA HIS A 685 17.20 12.44 -8.71
C HIS A 685 18.33 11.63 -9.35
N ASN A 686 19.39 11.32 -8.60
CA ASN A 686 20.54 10.56 -9.11
C ASN A 686 20.30 9.04 -9.18
N THR A 687 19.36 8.51 -8.41
CA THR A 687 19.09 7.06 -8.37
C THR A 687 17.86 6.64 -9.19
N ARG A 688 16.94 7.57 -9.47
CA ARG A 688 15.64 7.29 -10.13
C ARG A 688 15.74 6.58 -11.47
N TRP A 689 16.84 6.74 -12.22
CA TRP A 689 16.92 6.31 -13.61
C TRP A 689 16.66 4.81 -13.72
N MET A 690 17.16 4.03 -12.77
CA MET A 690 16.97 2.57 -12.71
C MET A 690 15.49 2.16 -12.65
N LEU A 691 14.62 2.98 -12.04
CA LEU A 691 13.19 2.70 -11.95
C LEU A 691 12.40 3.34 -13.10
N ILE A 692 12.70 4.59 -13.45
CA ILE A 692 11.96 5.32 -14.49
C ILE A 692 12.28 4.76 -15.87
N ASP A 693 13.53 4.37 -16.13
CA ASP A 693 13.95 3.78 -17.38
C ASP A 693 13.26 2.41 -17.59
N ASP A 694 13.09 1.63 -16.52
CA ASP A 694 12.31 0.38 -16.55
C ASP A 694 10.85 0.64 -16.94
N MET A 695 10.19 1.61 -16.31
CA MET A 695 8.82 2.00 -16.64
C MET A 695 8.69 2.51 -18.08
N ALA A 696 9.66 3.29 -18.55
CA ALA A 696 9.66 3.84 -19.90
C ALA A 696 9.88 2.73 -20.95
N ARG A 697 10.88 1.87 -20.77
CA ARG A 697 11.12 0.70 -21.66
C ARG A 697 9.95 -0.27 -21.65
N SER A 698 9.26 -0.41 -20.52
CA SER A 698 8.06 -1.25 -20.40
C SER A 698 6.85 -0.68 -21.16
N GLY A 699 6.94 0.54 -21.69
CA GLY A 699 5.83 1.25 -22.32
C GLY A 699 4.75 1.68 -21.31
N LEU A 700 5.06 1.72 -20.01
CA LEU A 700 4.08 2.07 -18.96
C LEU A 700 3.53 3.50 -19.16
N PHE A 701 4.40 4.44 -19.56
CA PHE A 701 4.02 5.83 -19.77
C PHE A 701 3.23 6.09 -21.05
N LEU A 702 3.09 5.09 -21.93
CA LEU A 702 2.23 5.18 -23.12
C LEU A 702 0.74 5.00 -22.80
N TYR A 703 0.45 4.36 -21.67
CA TYR A 703 -0.91 4.13 -21.21
C TYR A 703 -1.58 5.43 -20.78
N GLU A 704 -2.81 5.62 -21.24
CA GLU A 704 -3.64 6.75 -20.86
C GLU A 704 -4.74 6.30 -19.90
N PRO A 705 -4.54 6.47 -18.57
CA PRO A 705 -5.45 5.91 -17.57
C PRO A 705 -6.79 6.65 -17.46
N VAL A 706 -6.90 7.84 -18.07
CA VAL A 706 -8.09 8.67 -18.01
C VAL A 706 -8.94 8.48 -19.27
N PRO A 707 -10.25 8.20 -19.13
CA PRO A 707 -11.12 7.84 -20.25
C PRO A 707 -11.37 8.99 -21.23
N ILE A 708 -11.38 10.23 -20.72
CA ILE A 708 -11.62 11.45 -21.50
C ILE A 708 -10.46 12.41 -21.29
N SER A 709 -9.85 12.86 -22.37
CA SER A 709 -8.85 13.92 -22.38
C SER A 709 -9.51 15.29 -22.41
N VAL A 710 -9.42 16.03 -21.32
CA VAL A 710 -9.85 17.43 -21.24
C VAL A 710 -8.97 18.29 -22.14
N PHE A 711 -7.65 18.06 -22.18
CA PHE A 711 -6.76 18.87 -23.01
C PHE A 711 -6.96 18.62 -24.51
N ARG A 712 -7.24 17.39 -24.97
CA ARG A 712 -7.60 17.13 -26.37
C ARG A 712 -9.00 17.66 -26.69
N LEU A 713 -9.95 17.54 -25.77
CA LEU A 713 -11.32 18.06 -25.94
C LEU A 713 -11.32 19.58 -26.18
N LEU A 714 -10.47 20.31 -25.46
CA LEU A 714 -10.29 21.76 -25.62
C LEU A 714 -9.43 22.13 -26.83
N GLY A 715 -8.96 21.15 -27.63
CA GLY A 715 -8.06 21.39 -28.76
C GLY A 715 -6.68 21.91 -28.35
N LEU A 716 -6.30 21.75 -27.07
CA LEU A 716 -5.06 22.26 -26.52
C LEU A 716 -3.93 21.24 -26.61
N GLY A 717 -4.22 19.96 -26.36
CA GLY A 717 -3.26 18.86 -26.30
C GLY A 717 -3.48 17.77 -27.35
N GLY A 718 -2.47 16.94 -27.57
CA GLY A 718 -2.48 15.83 -28.55
C GLY A 718 -1.28 15.88 -29.52
N MET A 719 -1.14 14.83 -30.32
CA MET A 719 -0.16 14.72 -31.42
C MET A 719 -0.78 15.13 -32.77
N PRO A 720 0.01 15.29 -33.86
CA PRO A 720 -0.55 15.57 -35.18
C PRO A 720 -1.59 14.51 -35.57
N GLY A 721 -2.77 14.97 -36.00
CA GLY A 721 -3.90 14.09 -36.31
C GLY A 721 -4.77 13.71 -35.12
N GLU A 722 -4.38 13.99 -33.88
CA GLU A 722 -5.22 13.85 -32.68
C GLU A 722 -5.89 15.18 -32.33
N GLY A 723 -7.19 15.17 -32.05
CA GLY A 723 -7.96 16.34 -31.59
C GLY A 723 -9.10 16.77 -32.50
N ARG A 724 -9.52 15.94 -33.47
CA ARG A 724 -10.68 16.22 -34.33
C ARG A 724 -11.79 15.19 -34.12
N ARG A 725 -13.03 15.69 -33.99
CA ARG A 725 -14.33 15.00 -33.94
C ARG A 725 -14.52 13.95 -32.81
N TRP A 726 -13.53 13.11 -32.46
CA TRP A 726 -13.68 12.01 -31.46
C TRP A 726 -12.42 11.63 -30.63
N ASP A 727 -11.23 12.19 -30.87
CA ASP A 727 -9.97 11.74 -30.22
C ASP A 727 -9.79 12.13 -28.74
N TRP A 728 -10.75 12.85 -28.17
CA TRP A 728 -10.80 13.13 -26.73
C TRP A 728 -11.21 11.90 -25.93
N TRP A 729 -11.87 10.91 -26.54
CA TRP A 729 -12.16 9.62 -25.95
C TRP A 729 -10.94 8.69 -26.08
N ARG A 730 -10.46 8.15 -24.96
CA ARG A 730 -9.21 7.36 -24.89
C ARG A 730 -9.41 5.89 -24.58
N LEU A 731 -10.58 5.52 -24.05
CA LEU A 731 -10.90 4.12 -23.78
C LEU A 731 -11.11 3.39 -25.10
N ASP A 732 -10.14 2.57 -25.51
CA ASP A 732 -10.35 1.65 -26.61
C ASP A 732 -10.87 0.29 -26.11
N TRP A 733 -11.20 -0.57 -27.06
CA TRP A 733 -11.71 -1.91 -26.77
C TRP A 733 -10.63 -2.89 -26.27
N GLU A 734 -9.35 -2.52 -26.39
CA GLU A 734 -8.22 -3.31 -25.88
C GLU A 734 -8.10 -3.19 -24.35
N TYR A 735 -8.56 -2.07 -23.77
CA TYR A 735 -8.62 -1.90 -22.32
C TYR A 735 -9.84 -2.55 -21.66
N VAL A 736 -10.79 -3.05 -22.45
CA VAL A 736 -12.01 -3.68 -21.95
C VAL A 736 -11.77 -5.18 -21.80
N PRO A 737 -12.02 -5.78 -20.62
CA PRO A 737 -11.91 -7.22 -20.45
C PRO A 737 -12.78 -7.94 -21.49
N SER A 738 -12.16 -8.81 -22.28
CA SER A 738 -12.87 -9.60 -23.30
C SER A 738 -12.80 -11.07 -22.98
N LEU A 739 -13.87 -11.83 -23.28
CA LEU A 739 -13.86 -13.27 -23.03
C LEU A 739 -12.87 -13.94 -23.99
N TRP A 740 -11.88 -14.61 -23.42
CA TRP A 740 -10.94 -15.48 -24.12
C TRP A 740 -11.33 -16.95 -23.89
N ARG A 741 -11.23 -17.73 -24.96
CA ARG A 741 -11.43 -19.18 -24.93
C ARG A 741 -10.21 -19.84 -25.58
N GLY A 742 -9.33 -20.39 -24.75
CA GLY A 742 -8.26 -21.28 -25.21
C GLY A 742 -8.79 -22.67 -25.59
N SER A 743 -7.86 -23.59 -25.84
CA SER A 743 -8.17 -24.97 -26.22
C SER A 743 -8.70 -25.80 -25.05
N ARG A 744 -8.45 -25.35 -23.81
CA ARG A 744 -8.80 -26.07 -22.59
C ARG A 744 -9.72 -25.25 -21.70
N TRP A 745 -10.56 -25.90 -20.90
CA TRP A 745 -11.55 -25.20 -20.07
C TRP A 745 -10.91 -24.26 -19.04
N TRP A 746 -9.70 -24.58 -18.57
CA TRP A 746 -8.96 -23.69 -17.68
C TRP A 746 -8.38 -22.48 -18.41
N GLU A 747 -8.13 -22.55 -19.73
CA GLU A 747 -7.67 -21.43 -20.55
C GLU A 747 -8.82 -20.48 -20.94
N VAL A 748 -9.97 -20.57 -20.26
CA VAL A 748 -11.13 -19.69 -20.45
C VAL A 748 -11.15 -18.63 -19.36
N GLY A 749 -11.27 -17.37 -19.74
CA GLY A 749 -11.36 -16.27 -18.80
C GLY A 749 -11.46 -14.91 -19.47
N PHE A 750 -11.56 -13.86 -18.68
CA PHE A 750 -11.46 -12.50 -19.22
C PHE A 750 -9.99 -12.16 -19.47
N ARG A 751 -9.64 -11.97 -20.74
CA ARG A 751 -8.34 -11.39 -21.13
C ARG A 751 -8.39 -9.88 -21.00
N MET A 752 -7.26 -9.30 -20.61
CA MET A 752 -6.99 -7.88 -20.78
C MET A 752 -5.74 -7.68 -21.61
#